data_AF-A0A7X7MVJ0-F1
#
_entry.id   AF-A0A7X7MVJ0-F1
#
_cell.length_a   1.000
_cell.length_b   1.000
_cell.length_c   1.000
_cell.angle_alpha   90.00
_cell.angle_beta   90.00
_cell.angle_gamma   90.00
#
_symmetry.space_group_name_H-M   'P 1'
#
loop_
_entity.id
_entity.type
_entity.pdbx_description
1 polymer ?
#
loop_
_entity_poly.entity_id
_entity_poly.type
_entity_poly.pdbx_seq_one_letter_code
_entity_poly.pdbx_strand_id
1 'polypeptide(L)'
;MRIDQFDIQLDKCSVLESMQCYEKSELYEMMSAFYDELLIKAYAVIDAYALIGVEKITESTGMEPDLIGKHAVFVLLTLGDQIKQSVDELFADNQYMKGMLLDTIADHYLFSMEDALKDQLHKICQECNAGIKRRLEVMNGLPIAFQETIIDVLHAEDYGITVNESFMLDPIKSMTYVLLLDRDTMTFNVEHQCEECSNKACKMREQPVHVTIDHPDGGRFVLRKQESIAQLLERIGLSLYMPCGGHGTCGKCTIRLISGTLPITDSDHDLLSEGELQQGIRLACKAYPVKDCEITIDRLIDKKEDYQAISKYHGTMEPTHQENGYGIGIDIGTTTIAMQLVDLSAGKILDTYTTLNSQHVYGADVISRIEAACKDSGQAQKQRDAVRADLSQGILALCNHMEHVEQIKKISIAANTTMMHLLLGLSCENLGKYPFSPVMTEQRYENADILFQTKPSVSLNATQVNLLPGISAFVGADIVAGLMACGFMKRETISLLIDLGTNGEIVLGNKDRLLCTSTAAGPAFEGGNLSCGVGSIAGAVCGVSIKDQKIELTTIQDASPCGICGTGMVDLAAQLLEHHYMDETGLLTDEYFDTGFYLVRSPKSIYVTQKDIREFQMAKAAVRAGIELLCLRYGCSFDQIDHIYLAGGFGFKINIKNAMKIGLLPNGVKGNIQAVGNGALRGAVLDLLLKEASQIEQELVLHSKHLSLSEDEKFQTLYMEAMYMKEGNLV
;
A
#
# COMPACT_ATOMS: atom_id res chain seq x y z
N MET A 1 22.37 2.34 31.62
CA MET A 1 21.69 1.07 31.24
C MET A 1 22.69 0.20 30.51
N ARG A 2 22.73 -1.11 30.79
CA ARG A 2 23.55 -2.10 30.07
C ARG A 2 22.66 -3.04 29.26
N ILE A 3 23.04 -3.34 28.03
CA ILE A 3 22.35 -4.28 27.13
C ILE A 3 23.36 -5.35 26.71
N ASP A 4 23.05 -6.62 26.96
CA ASP A 4 23.96 -7.76 26.78
C ASP A 4 23.53 -8.75 25.70
N GLN A 5 22.32 -8.61 25.15
CA GLN A 5 21.76 -9.58 24.22
C GLN A 5 21.66 -8.98 22.82
N PHE A 6 22.55 -9.44 21.95
CA PHE A 6 22.59 -9.10 20.53
C PHE A 6 22.50 -10.38 19.71
N ASP A 7 21.45 -10.51 18.89
CA ASP A 7 21.30 -11.57 17.90
C ASP A 7 21.62 -11.01 16.52
N ILE A 8 22.91 -11.01 16.17
CA ILE A 8 23.42 -10.41 14.94
C ILE A 8 23.67 -11.49 13.91
N GLN A 9 23.10 -11.31 12.72
CA GLN A 9 23.42 -12.11 11.54
C GLN A 9 24.18 -11.24 10.54
N LEU A 10 25.42 -11.63 10.25
CA LEU A 10 26.26 -10.90 9.31
C LEU A 10 25.98 -11.34 7.86
N ASP A 11 25.95 -10.37 6.96
CA ASP A 11 25.90 -10.62 5.53
C ASP A 11 27.30 -10.94 4.99
N LYS A 12 27.48 -12.17 4.49
CA LYS A 12 28.76 -12.64 3.95
C LYS A 12 29.25 -11.75 2.80
N CYS A 13 28.36 -11.35 1.90
CA CYS A 13 28.72 -10.56 0.73
C CYS A 13 29.31 -9.20 1.16
N SER A 14 28.62 -8.48 2.04
CA SER A 14 29.07 -7.19 2.57
C SER A 14 30.44 -7.27 3.27
N VAL A 15 30.69 -8.32 4.05
CA VAL A 15 31.98 -8.54 4.71
C VAL A 15 33.09 -8.79 3.69
N LEU A 16 32.87 -9.65 2.70
CA LEU A 16 33.89 -9.97 1.69
C LEU A 16 34.15 -8.80 0.73
N GLU A 17 33.12 -8.04 0.35
CA GLU A 17 33.24 -6.85 -0.49
C GLU A 17 34.05 -5.74 0.21
N SER A 18 33.96 -5.62 1.53
CA SER A 18 34.79 -4.71 2.35
C SER A 18 36.29 -5.05 2.24
N MET A 19 36.59 -6.31 1.93
CA MET A 19 37.94 -6.79 1.62
C MET A 19 38.29 -6.71 0.13
N GLN A 20 37.43 -6.09 -0.70
CA GLN A 20 37.53 -6.04 -2.16
C GLN A 20 37.50 -7.44 -2.83
N CYS A 21 36.82 -8.39 -2.18
CA CYS A 21 36.65 -9.75 -2.67
C CYS A 21 35.21 -9.96 -3.17
N TYR A 22 35.03 -9.88 -4.49
CA TYR A 22 33.73 -10.05 -5.17
C TYR A 22 33.60 -11.50 -5.68
N GLU A 23 32.39 -11.96 -6.02
CA GLU A 23 32.14 -13.33 -6.53
C GLU A 23 33.04 -13.74 -7.71
N LYS A 24 33.44 -12.78 -8.55
CA LYS A 24 34.31 -13.01 -9.71
C LYS A 24 35.80 -12.96 -9.38
N SER A 25 36.18 -12.65 -8.14
CA SER A 25 37.58 -12.60 -7.73
C SER A 25 38.18 -14.01 -7.67
N GLU A 26 39.43 -14.17 -8.12
CA GLU A 26 40.14 -15.47 -8.13
C GLU A 26 40.23 -16.13 -6.73
N LEU A 27 40.17 -15.32 -5.67
CA LEU A 27 40.27 -15.76 -4.28
C LEU A 27 38.91 -15.97 -3.58
N TYR A 28 37.78 -15.75 -4.27
CA TYR A 28 36.46 -15.71 -3.65
C TYR A 28 36.09 -17.01 -2.91
N GLU A 29 36.26 -18.16 -3.56
CA GLU A 29 35.94 -19.47 -2.97
C GLU A 29 36.74 -19.73 -1.68
N MET A 30 38.02 -19.40 -1.69
CA MET A 30 38.89 -19.54 -0.52
C MET A 30 38.47 -18.60 0.62
N MET A 31 38.19 -17.33 0.30
CA MET A 31 37.78 -16.33 1.29
C MET A 31 36.39 -16.62 1.86
N SER A 32 35.47 -17.13 1.05
CA SER A 32 34.15 -17.59 1.48
C SER A 32 34.25 -18.75 2.47
N ALA A 33 35.12 -19.73 2.20
CA ALA A 33 35.38 -20.84 3.12
C ALA A 33 36.03 -20.36 4.44
N PHE A 34 36.98 -19.43 4.38
CA PHE A 34 37.55 -18.83 5.59
C PHE A 34 36.52 -18.04 6.40
N TYR A 35 35.61 -17.34 5.73
CA TYR A 35 34.53 -16.61 6.39
C TYR A 35 33.64 -17.57 7.20
N ASP A 36 33.20 -18.68 6.59
CA ASP A 36 32.32 -19.63 7.26
C ASP A 36 32.99 -20.25 8.51
N GLU A 37 34.29 -20.55 8.41
CA GLU A 37 35.09 -21.03 9.55
C GLU A 37 35.23 -19.96 10.65
N LEU A 38 35.60 -18.75 10.27
CA LEU A 38 35.93 -17.68 11.21
C LEU A 38 34.69 -17.04 11.84
N LEU A 39 33.54 -17.05 11.18
CA LEU A 39 32.28 -16.54 11.73
C LEU A 39 31.89 -17.33 12.99
N ILE A 40 32.03 -18.65 12.95
CA ILE A 40 31.81 -19.53 14.11
C ILE A 40 32.77 -19.17 15.24
N LYS A 41 34.06 -18.97 14.92
CA LYS A 41 35.07 -18.54 15.91
C LYS A 41 34.72 -17.18 16.51
N ALA A 42 34.33 -16.20 15.69
CA ALA A 42 33.97 -14.86 16.11
C ALA A 42 32.81 -14.89 17.11
N TYR A 43 31.71 -15.57 16.78
CA TYR A 43 30.55 -15.66 17.67
C TYR A 43 30.84 -16.38 18.99
N ALA A 44 31.85 -17.25 19.03
CA ALA A 44 32.26 -17.93 20.25
C ALA A 44 33.10 -17.06 21.22
N VAL A 45 33.78 -16.03 20.70
CA VAL A 45 34.71 -15.19 21.50
C VAL A 45 34.24 -13.75 21.68
N ILE A 46 33.25 -13.29 20.91
CA ILE A 46 32.68 -11.96 21.07
C ILE A 46 31.87 -11.89 22.38
N ASP A 47 32.23 -10.94 23.24
CA ASP A 47 31.50 -10.59 24.45
C ASP A 47 30.84 -9.22 24.24
N ALA A 48 29.77 -9.23 23.47
CA ALA A 48 29.12 -8.03 22.95
C ALA A 48 28.16 -7.40 23.97
N TYR A 49 28.37 -6.13 24.31
CA TYR A 49 27.41 -5.36 25.11
C TYR A 49 27.42 -3.87 24.79
N ALA A 50 26.36 -3.18 25.21
CA ALA A 50 26.19 -1.74 25.09
C ALA A 50 25.96 -1.09 26.45
N LEU A 51 26.51 0.12 26.63
CA LEU A 51 26.19 1.02 27.73
C LEU A 51 25.51 2.28 27.19
N ILE A 52 24.37 2.64 27.78
CA ILE A 52 23.59 3.81 27.38
C ILE A 52 23.24 4.65 28.60
N GLY A 53 23.45 5.96 28.51
CA GLY A 53 23.14 6.93 29.56
C GLY A 53 22.51 8.19 28.97
N VAL A 54 21.64 8.86 29.72
CA VAL A 54 21.05 10.15 29.31
C VAL A 54 21.52 11.21 30.28
N GLU A 55 22.22 12.21 29.78
CA GLU A 55 22.77 13.27 30.61
C GLU A 55 22.93 14.58 29.82
N LYS A 56 23.28 15.67 30.50
CA LYS A 56 23.69 16.90 29.82
C LYS A 56 25.13 16.82 29.36
N ILE A 57 25.38 17.35 28.17
CA ILE A 57 26.72 17.56 27.64
C ILE A 57 27.48 18.55 28.54
N THR A 58 28.61 18.12 29.09
CA THR A 58 29.52 18.92 29.91
C THR A 58 30.61 19.57 29.08
N GLU A 59 31.29 20.57 29.65
CA GLU A 59 32.39 21.27 28.97
C GLU A 59 33.62 20.37 28.83
N SER A 60 34.23 20.37 27.64
CA SER A 60 35.49 19.68 27.35
C SER A 60 36.35 20.51 26.40
N THR A 61 37.67 20.26 26.41
CA THR A 61 38.64 21.03 25.63
C THR A 61 38.37 20.88 24.13
N GLY A 62 38.15 22.00 23.44
CA GLY A 62 37.90 22.02 21.98
C GLY A 62 36.45 21.78 21.57
N MET A 63 35.50 21.86 22.51
CA MET A 63 34.07 21.70 22.26
C MET A 63 33.40 23.00 21.76
N GLU A 64 32.38 22.86 20.90
CA GLU A 64 31.55 23.99 20.47
C GLU A 64 30.64 24.49 21.62
N PRO A 65 30.63 25.81 21.94
CA PRO A 65 29.90 26.35 23.10
C PRO A 65 28.39 26.13 23.10
N ASP A 66 27.78 25.90 21.94
CA ASP A 66 26.33 25.73 21.76
C ASP A 66 25.81 24.33 22.12
N LEU A 67 26.72 23.36 22.24
CA LEU A 67 26.43 21.99 22.67
C LEU A 67 26.36 21.86 24.21
N ILE A 68 27.07 22.71 24.94
CA ILE A 68 27.20 22.63 26.40
C ILE A 68 25.83 22.82 27.07
N GLY A 69 25.48 21.91 27.98
CA GLY A 69 24.22 21.91 28.73
C GLY A 69 23.00 21.36 27.98
N LYS A 70 23.16 20.93 26.72
CA LYS A 70 22.11 20.21 25.98
C LYS A 70 21.97 18.79 26.50
N HIS A 71 20.75 18.26 26.54
CA HIS A 71 20.52 16.85 26.88
C HIS A 71 20.90 15.97 25.68
N ALA A 72 21.53 14.84 25.98
CA ALA A 72 21.94 13.89 24.98
C ALA A 72 21.91 12.45 25.53
N VAL A 73 21.83 11.49 24.61
CA VAL A 73 22.05 10.08 24.92
C VAL A 73 23.48 9.73 24.59
N PHE A 74 24.22 9.24 25.58
CA PHE A 74 25.58 8.75 25.47
C PHE A 74 25.53 7.25 25.20
N VAL A 75 26.23 6.79 24.17
CA VAL A 75 26.24 5.38 23.77
C VAL A 75 27.67 4.89 23.68
N LEU A 76 27.89 3.70 24.23
CA LEU A 76 29.11 2.92 24.08
C LEU A 76 28.73 1.49 23.68
N LEU A 77 29.47 0.93 22.73
CA LEU A 77 29.39 -0.45 22.27
C LEU A 77 30.77 -1.10 22.40
N THR A 78 30.83 -2.39 22.73
CA THR A 78 32.09 -3.16 22.69
C THR A 78 31.85 -4.62 22.34
N LEU A 79 32.87 -5.27 21.76
CA LEU A 79 32.93 -6.73 21.53
C LEU A 79 33.80 -7.46 22.58
N GLY A 80 34.36 -6.74 23.55
CA GLY A 80 35.35 -7.26 24.48
C GLY A 80 36.74 -7.45 23.86
N ASP A 81 37.70 -7.91 24.67
CA ASP A 81 39.10 -8.04 24.27
C ASP A 81 39.44 -9.39 23.60
N GLN A 82 38.62 -10.42 23.80
CA GLN A 82 38.93 -11.78 23.32
C GLN A 82 39.00 -11.88 21.79
N ILE A 83 38.18 -11.10 21.07
CA ILE A 83 38.23 -11.07 19.60
C ILE A 83 39.56 -10.51 19.10
N LYS A 84 40.10 -9.49 19.78
CA LYS A 84 41.42 -8.92 19.47
C LYS A 84 42.52 -9.95 19.71
N GLN A 85 42.48 -10.66 20.84
CA GLN A 85 43.44 -11.73 21.13
C GLN A 85 43.40 -12.82 20.05
N SER A 86 42.21 -13.21 19.59
CA SER A 86 42.03 -14.18 18.51
C SER A 86 42.60 -13.70 17.16
N VAL A 87 42.53 -12.40 16.89
CA VAL A 87 43.13 -11.78 15.69
C VAL A 87 44.66 -11.76 15.82
N ASP A 88 45.20 -11.36 16.96
CA ASP A 88 46.63 -11.31 17.25
C ASP A 88 47.29 -12.72 17.14
N GLU A 89 46.60 -13.76 17.63
CA GLU A 89 47.01 -15.17 17.46
C GLU A 89 47.16 -15.56 15.99
N LEU A 90 46.16 -15.23 15.14
CA LEU A 90 46.22 -15.53 13.71
C LEU A 90 47.37 -14.81 13.02
N PHE A 91 47.68 -13.58 13.43
CA PHE A 91 48.84 -12.85 12.93
C PHE A 91 50.17 -13.47 13.39
N ALA A 92 50.27 -13.90 14.66
CA ALA A 92 51.44 -14.58 15.19
C ALA A 92 51.72 -15.93 14.48
N ASP A 93 50.66 -16.63 14.09
CA ASP A 93 50.72 -17.89 13.34
C ASP A 93 50.97 -17.69 11.82
N ASN A 94 51.25 -16.47 11.37
CA ASN A 94 51.42 -16.09 9.96
C ASN A 94 50.18 -16.34 9.07
N GLN A 95 48.99 -16.41 9.66
CA GLN A 95 47.71 -16.56 8.96
C GLN A 95 47.09 -15.20 8.64
N TYR A 96 47.84 -14.33 7.97
CA TYR A 96 47.50 -12.92 7.75
C TYR A 96 46.11 -12.69 7.13
N MET A 97 45.73 -13.47 6.12
CA MET A 97 44.41 -13.32 5.46
C MET A 97 43.26 -13.64 6.41
N LYS A 98 43.40 -14.67 7.24
CA LYS A 98 42.40 -15.04 8.26
C LYS A 98 42.35 -14.00 9.37
N GLY A 99 43.49 -13.47 9.80
CA GLY A 99 43.57 -12.37 10.77
C GLY A 99 42.83 -11.12 10.28
N MET A 100 43.09 -10.69 9.05
CA MET A 100 42.39 -9.56 8.42
C MET A 100 40.88 -9.80 8.25
N LEU A 101 40.48 -11.02 7.88
CA LEU A 101 39.06 -11.36 7.71
C LEU A 101 38.33 -11.40 9.06
N LEU A 102 38.93 -11.99 10.09
CA LEU A 102 38.36 -12.01 11.45
C LEU A 102 38.22 -10.58 12.01
N ASP A 103 39.21 -9.73 11.77
CA ASP A 103 39.16 -8.31 12.14
C ASP A 103 38.02 -7.56 11.42
N THR A 104 37.81 -7.87 10.12
CA THR A 104 36.71 -7.31 9.32
C THR A 104 35.34 -7.82 9.80
N ILE A 105 35.23 -9.11 10.17
CA ILE A 105 34.02 -9.70 10.76
C ILE A 105 33.68 -8.97 12.07
N ALA A 106 34.66 -8.70 12.92
CA ALA A 106 34.48 -7.96 14.17
C ALA A 106 33.94 -6.55 13.90
N ASP A 107 34.51 -5.82 12.93
CA ASP A 107 34.02 -4.48 12.57
C ASP A 107 32.56 -4.50 12.11
N HIS A 108 32.18 -5.43 11.23
CA HIS A 108 30.80 -5.59 10.75
C HIS A 108 29.83 -5.95 11.88
N TYR A 109 30.27 -6.77 12.85
CA TYR A 109 29.46 -7.07 14.03
C TYR A 109 29.20 -5.83 14.87
N LEU A 110 30.24 -5.03 15.13
CA LEU A 110 30.12 -3.81 15.92
C LEU A 110 29.16 -2.79 15.27
N PHE A 111 29.18 -2.65 13.94
CA PHE A 111 28.21 -1.82 13.21
C PHE A 111 26.79 -2.40 13.23
N SER A 112 26.66 -3.72 13.13
CA SER A 112 25.33 -4.36 13.19
C SER A 112 24.71 -4.27 14.59
N MET A 113 25.52 -4.24 15.66
CA MET A 113 25.06 -3.96 17.02
C MET A 113 24.44 -2.57 17.15
N GLU A 114 25.03 -1.58 16.49
CA GLU A 114 24.50 -0.22 16.46
C GLU A 114 23.11 -0.18 15.80
N ASP A 115 22.94 -0.87 14.67
CA ASP A 115 21.63 -0.98 14.01
C ASP A 115 20.59 -1.65 14.94
N ALA A 116 21.00 -2.68 15.68
CA ALA A 116 20.13 -3.38 16.63
C ALA A 116 19.73 -2.52 17.85
N LEU A 117 20.44 -1.43 18.15
CA LEU A 117 20.11 -0.52 19.26
C LEU A 117 18.94 0.43 18.96
N LYS A 118 18.52 0.58 17.69
CA LYS A 118 17.52 1.58 17.28
C LYS A 118 16.21 1.50 18.06
N ASP A 119 15.72 0.29 18.30
CA ASP A 119 14.49 0.07 19.07
C ASP A 119 14.62 0.50 20.54
N GLN A 120 15.78 0.26 21.15
CA GLN A 120 16.03 0.67 22.54
C GLN A 120 16.21 2.19 22.63
N LEU A 121 16.88 2.80 21.66
CA LEU A 121 17.00 4.25 21.57
C LEU A 121 15.63 4.92 21.38
N HIS A 122 14.74 4.33 20.59
CA HIS A 122 13.35 4.79 20.47
C HIS A 122 12.62 4.80 21.81
N LYS A 123 12.75 3.74 22.62
CA LYS A 123 12.14 3.68 23.96
C LYS A 123 12.68 4.76 24.89
N ILE A 124 14.00 4.96 24.89
CA ILE A 124 14.64 6.03 25.69
C ILE A 124 14.11 7.40 25.28
N CYS A 125 13.97 7.65 23.98
CA CYS A 125 13.39 8.90 23.46
C CYS A 125 11.93 9.11 23.90
N GLN A 126 11.12 8.05 23.89
CA GLN A 126 9.75 8.09 24.39
C GLN A 126 9.69 8.43 25.88
N GLU A 127 10.55 7.81 26.69
CA GLU A 127 10.66 8.08 28.13
C GLU A 127 11.11 9.51 28.42
N CYS A 128 12.01 10.05 27.59
CA CYS A 128 12.48 11.43 27.70
C CYS A 128 11.52 12.46 27.09
N ASN A 129 10.45 12.02 26.41
CA ASN A 129 9.56 12.84 25.59
C ASN A 129 10.34 13.77 24.63
N ALA A 130 11.31 13.19 23.91
CA ALA A 130 12.23 13.91 23.03
C ALA A 130 12.52 13.11 21.76
N GLY A 131 12.82 13.80 20.66
CA GLY A 131 13.39 13.18 19.46
C GLY A 131 14.91 13.23 19.44
N ILE A 132 15.52 12.76 18.37
CA ILE A 132 16.97 12.80 18.14
C ILE A 132 17.26 13.73 16.96
N LYS A 133 17.86 14.87 17.26
CA LYS A 133 18.20 15.89 16.26
C LYS A 133 19.26 15.39 15.27
N ARG A 134 20.35 14.85 15.82
CA ARG A 134 21.50 14.32 15.09
C ARG A 134 22.39 13.49 16.00
N ARG A 135 23.22 12.65 15.39
CA ARG A 135 24.36 11.97 16.00
C ARG A 135 25.61 12.87 15.99
N LEU A 136 26.40 12.77 17.05
CA LEU A 136 27.68 13.44 17.25
C LEU A 136 28.72 12.36 17.57
N GLU A 137 29.86 12.40 16.87
CA GLU A 137 30.92 11.42 17.06
C GLU A 137 32.21 12.09 17.50
N VAL A 138 33.01 11.33 18.22
CA VAL A 138 34.36 11.75 18.58
C VAL A 138 35.19 11.85 17.29
N MET A 139 35.89 12.98 17.11
CA MET A 139 36.56 13.40 15.87
C MET A 139 35.64 13.87 14.72
N ASN A 140 34.32 13.78 14.88
CA ASN A 140 33.34 14.25 13.90
C ASN A 140 32.12 14.85 14.63
N GLY A 141 32.28 16.09 15.09
CA GLY A 141 31.31 16.81 15.91
C GLY A 141 31.68 16.94 17.39
N LEU A 142 32.61 16.11 17.90
CA LEU A 142 33.16 16.20 19.26
C LEU A 142 34.70 16.09 19.24
N PRO A 143 35.42 16.77 20.15
CA PRO A 143 36.88 16.64 20.26
C PRO A 143 37.29 15.25 20.76
N ILE A 144 38.50 14.79 20.41
CA ILE A 144 38.98 13.43 20.77
C ILE A 144 38.95 13.17 22.28
N ALA A 145 39.28 14.18 23.08
CA ALA A 145 39.27 14.13 24.54
C ALA A 145 37.88 13.90 25.14
N PHE A 146 36.80 14.09 24.36
CA PHE A 146 35.44 13.83 24.81
C PHE A 146 35.17 12.34 25.06
N GLN A 147 36.03 11.43 24.57
CA GLN A 147 35.95 10.02 24.93
C GLN A 147 35.98 9.79 26.44
N GLU A 148 36.87 10.47 27.17
CA GLU A 148 36.95 10.37 28.64
C GLU A 148 35.62 10.74 29.29
N THR A 149 34.98 11.81 28.80
CA THR A 149 33.66 12.23 29.27
C THR A 149 32.59 11.16 29.04
N ILE A 150 32.62 10.46 27.90
CA ILE A 150 31.68 9.37 27.63
C ILE A 150 31.91 8.19 28.58
N ILE A 151 33.17 7.82 28.84
CA ILE A 151 33.54 6.77 29.80
C ILE A 151 33.04 7.11 31.20
N ASP A 152 33.28 8.35 31.65
CA ASP A 152 32.86 8.84 32.96
C ASP A 152 31.33 8.82 33.13
N VAL A 153 30.60 9.38 32.15
CA VAL A 153 29.13 9.46 32.17
C VAL A 153 28.48 8.07 32.19
N LEU A 154 29.08 7.12 31.47
CA LEU A 154 28.55 5.76 31.39
C LEU A 154 29.07 4.84 32.51
N HIS A 155 29.97 5.33 33.36
CA HIS A 155 30.71 4.53 34.34
C HIS A 155 31.35 3.29 33.69
N ALA A 156 31.94 3.47 32.50
CA ALA A 156 32.40 2.35 31.68
C ALA A 156 33.63 1.62 32.27
N GLU A 157 34.38 2.29 33.16
CA GLU A 157 35.49 1.67 33.90
C GLU A 157 35.04 0.49 34.78
N ASP A 158 33.83 0.54 35.34
CA ASP A 158 33.23 -0.56 36.13
C ASP A 158 33.04 -1.84 35.29
N TYR A 159 33.05 -1.69 33.97
CA TYR A 159 32.92 -2.77 32.99
C TYR A 159 34.25 -3.10 32.28
N GLY A 160 35.35 -2.52 32.75
CA GLY A 160 36.70 -2.78 32.22
C GLY A 160 37.00 -2.06 30.92
N ILE A 161 36.24 -1.01 30.57
CA ILE A 161 36.51 -0.20 29.38
C ILE A 161 37.19 1.09 29.81
N THR A 162 38.36 1.36 29.23
CA THR A 162 39.16 2.53 29.54
C THR A 162 39.57 3.27 28.27
N VAL A 163 40.17 4.44 28.45
CA VAL A 163 40.75 5.25 27.37
C VAL A 163 42.21 5.51 27.73
N ASN A 164 43.13 5.31 26.79
CA ASN A 164 44.55 5.53 27.03
C ASN A 164 44.97 6.99 26.83
N GLU A 165 46.25 7.32 27.09
CA GLU A 165 46.80 8.70 26.94
C GLU A 165 46.65 9.29 25.52
N SER A 166 46.43 8.44 24.51
CA SER A 166 46.18 8.86 23.12
C SER A 166 44.68 8.93 22.78
N PHE A 167 43.82 8.86 23.79
CA PHE A 167 42.37 8.82 23.64
C PHE A 167 41.87 7.67 22.75
N MET A 168 42.49 6.49 22.86
CA MET A 168 41.97 5.27 22.22
C MET A 168 41.26 4.41 23.25
N LEU A 169 40.11 3.87 22.86
CA LEU A 169 39.35 2.91 23.66
C LEU A 169 40.12 1.59 23.82
N ASP A 170 40.06 1.04 25.03
CA ASP A 170 40.52 -0.30 25.36
C ASP A 170 39.38 -1.03 26.08
N PRO A 171 38.79 -2.10 25.51
CA PRO A 171 39.19 -2.81 24.29
C PRO A 171 39.04 -1.99 22.99
N ILE A 172 39.91 -2.25 22.01
CA ILE A 172 39.95 -1.50 20.73
C ILE A 172 38.69 -1.68 19.88
N LYS A 173 38.06 -2.85 19.91
CA LYS A 173 36.79 -3.11 19.20
C LYS A 173 35.60 -2.58 20.00
N SER A 174 35.66 -1.28 20.24
CA SER A 174 34.64 -0.50 20.95
C SER A 174 34.34 0.78 20.17
N MET A 175 33.13 1.29 20.31
CA MET A 175 32.66 2.48 19.63
C MET A 175 31.88 3.36 20.60
N THR A 176 32.03 4.67 20.48
CA THR A 176 31.28 5.67 21.27
C THR A 176 30.70 6.75 20.39
N TYR A 177 29.49 7.19 20.73
CA TYR A 177 28.83 8.31 20.08
C TYR A 177 27.78 8.94 21.01
N VAL A 178 27.35 10.16 20.66
CA VAL A 178 26.40 10.95 21.44
C VAL A 178 25.24 11.36 20.53
N LEU A 179 24.00 11.20 21.00
CA LEU A 179 22.79 11.54 20.25
C LEU A 179 22.16 12.78 20.88
N LEU A 180 22.16 13.90 20.14
CA LEU A 180 21.64 15.17 20.63
C LEU A 180 20.11 15.14 20.61
N LEU A 181 19.48 15.37 21.77
CA LEU A 181 18.03 15.34 21.89
C LEU A 181 17.38 16.63 21.34
N ASP A 182 16.20 16.49 20.75
CA ASP A 182 15.34 17.57 20.25
C ASP A 182 13.97 17.56 20.96
N ARG A 183 13.27 18.70 20.95
CA ARG A 183 11.90 18.81 21.42
C ARG A 183 10.90 18.20 20.45
N ASP A 184 11.24 18.13 19.16
CA ASP A 184 10.42 17.46 18.17
C ASP A 184 10.55 15.93 18.31
N THR A 185 9.51 15.29 18.86
CA THR A 185 9.46 13.85 19.11
C THR A 185 9.36 13.00 17.84
N MET A 186 9.08 13.62 16.68
CA MET A 186 9.01 12.93 15.39
C MET A 186 10.37 12.83 14.68
N THR A 187 11.35 13.62 15.12
CA THR A 187 12.69 13.58 14.54
C THR A 187 13.51 12.42 15.15
N PHE A 188 14.07 11.55 14.32
CA PHE A 188 14.86 10.39 14.78
C PHE A 188 16.11 10.16 13.91
N ASN A 189 17.06 11.10 13.95
CA ASN A 189 18.27 11.07 13.13
C ASN A 189 19.44 10.41 13.88
N VAL A 190 19.44 9.08 13.94
CA VAL A 190 20.45 8.27 14.66
C VAL A 190 21.62 7.79 13.81
N GLU A 191 21.46 7.82 12.49
CA GLU A 191 22.44 7.25 11.55
C GLU A 191 23.75 8.04 11.52
N HIS A 192 24.85 7.35 11.22
CA HIS A 192 26.13 7.98 10.89
C HIS A 192 26.03 8.77 9.58
N GLN A 193 26.58 9.98 9.55
CA GLN A 193 26.60 10.83 8.37
C GLN A 193 27.92 10.68 7.61
N CYS A 194 27.95 9.71 6.68
CA CYS A 194 29.12 9.40 5.85
C CYS A 194 29.67 10.61 5.07
N GLU A 195 28.82 11.59 4.71
CA GLU A 195 29.20 12.80 3.99
C GLU A 195 30.15 13.69 4.81
N GLU A 196 29.83 13.87 6.10
CA GLU A 196 30.56 14.73 7.04
C GLU A 196 31.82 14.04 7.58
N CYS A 197 31.86 12.70 7.52
CA CYS A 197 32.98 11.91 8.02
C CYS A 197 34.33 12.29 7.40
N SER A 198 35.32 12.50 8.27
CA SER A 198 36.70 12.90 7.93
C SER A 198 37.49 11.79 7.24
N ASN A 199 37.18 10.52 7.51
CA ASN A 199 37.83 9.38 6.89
C ASN A 199 37.32 9.15 5.45
N LYS A 200 37.85 9.94 4.51
CA LYS A 200 37.37 9.90 3.12
C LYS A 200 37.67 8.59 2.37
N ALA A 201 38.59 7.77 2.90
CA ALA A 201 39.00 6.48 2.34
C ALA A 201 38.32 5.27 3.03
N CYS A 202 37.34 5.50 3.91
CA CYS A 202 36.62 4.42 4.59
C CYS A 202 35.98 3.48 3.57
N LYS A 203 36.30 2.18 3.67
CA LYS A 203 35.76 1.14 2.78
C LYS A 203 34.27 0.85 3.02
N MET A 204 33.77 1.25 4.19
CA MET A 204 32.38 1.14 4.60
C MET A 204 31.57 2.41 4.30
N ARG A 205 32.15 3.39 3.60
CA ARG A 205 31.45 4.63 3.31
C ARG A 205 30.30 4.39 2.33
N GLU A 206 29.08 4.51 2.83
CA GLU A 206 27.89 4.59 1.99
C GLU A 206 27.86 5.96 1.31
N GLN A 207 27.95 6.00 -0.03
CA GLN A 207 27.71 7.24 -0.76
C GLN A 207 26.20 7.45 -0.93
N PRO A 208 25.68 8.64 -0.64
CA PRO A 208 24.28 8.96 -0.91
C PRO A 208 23.99 8.76 -2.40
N VAL A 209 23.04 7.86 -2.70
CA VAL A 209 22.56 7.67 -4.06
C VAL A 209 21.54 8.76 -4.35
N HIS A 210 21.78 9.54 -5.39
CA HIS A 210 20.86 10.58 -5.84
C HIS A 210 20.06 10.11 -7.05
N VAL A 211 18.76 10.32 -7.00
CA VAL A 211 17.88 10.15 -8.17
C VAL A 211 17.43 11.53 -8.63
N THR A 212 17.75 11.86 -9.87
CA THR A 212 17.25 13.05 -10.55
C THR A 212 16.00 12.66 -11.34
N ILE A 213 14.90 13.37 -11.13
CA ILE A 213 13.62 13.10 -11.80
C ILE A 213 13.37 14.24 -12.78
N ASP A 214 13.46 13.95 -14.08
CA ASP A 214 13.08 14.83 -15.18
C ASP A 214 11.55 14.85 -15.31
N HIS A 215 10.93 15.69 -14.49
CA HIS A 215 9.50 15.97 -14.43
C HIS A 215 9.28 17.41 -13.92
N PRO A 216 8.22 18.14 -14.32
CA PRO A 216 7.96 19.51 -13.86
C PRO A 216 7.92 19.68 -12.33
N ASP A 217 7.35 18.70 -11.64
CA ASP A 217 7.33 18.62 -10.16
C ASP A 217 8.47 17.75 -9.58
N GLY A 218 9.45 17.41 -10.42
CA GLY A 218 10.61 16.60 -10.08
C GLY A 218 11.76 17.40 -9.48
N GLY A 219 12.92 16.77 -9.37
CA GLY A 219 14.10 17.33 -8.73
C GLY A 219 15.16 16.28 -8.46
N ARG A 220 16.21 16.67 -7.73
CA ARG A 220 17.26 15.76 -7.28
C ARG A 220 16.99 15.38 -5.83
N PHE A 221 16.83 14.09 -5.57
CA PHE A 221 16.50 13.56 -4.26
C PHE A 221 17.53 12.52 -3.81
N VAL A 222 17.80 12.50 -2.51
CA VAL A 222 18.59 11.44 -1.89
C VAL A 222 17.68 10.25 -1.63
N LEU A 223 18.13 9.06 -2.06
CA LEU A 223 17.45 7.79 -1.87
C LEU A 223 17.72 7.27 -0.45
N ARG A 224 16.68 6.79 0.24
CA ARG A 224 16.85 6.09 1.52
C ARG A 224 17.39 4.68 1.30
N LYS A 225 18.03 4.08 2.31
CA LYS A 225 18.54 2.71 2.24
C LYS A 225 17.40 1.74 1.90
N GLN A 226 17.61 0.89 0.89
CA GLN A 226 16.62 -0.06 0.36
C GLN A 226 15.30 0.57 -0.16
N GLU A 227 15.31 1.85 -0.52
CA GLU A 227 14.15 2.52 -1.13
C GLU A 227 14.13 2.28 -2.65
N SER A 228 13.00 1.79 -3.17
CA SER A 228 12.76 1.71 -4.62
C SER A 228 12.42 3.09 -5.20
N ILE A 229 12.53 3.25 -6.53
CA ILE A 229 12.09 4.47 -7.20
C ILE A 229 10.60 4.74 -6.93
N ALA A 230 9.74 3.72 -6.95
CA ALA A 230 8.31 3.92 -6.66
C ALA A 230 8.08 4.53 -5.26
N GLN A 231 8.80 4.05 -4.24
CA GLN A 231 8.70 4.56 -2.88
C GLN A 231 9.26 5.99 -2.76
N LEU A 232 10.36 6.30 -3.45
CA LEU A 232 10.87 7.66 -3.55
C LEU A 232 9.81 8.60 -4.13
N LEU A 233 9.20 8.22 -5.26
CA LEU A 233 8.17 9.02 -5.93
C LEU A 233 6.99 9.29 -4.99
N GLU A 234 6.50 8.25 -4.31
CA GLU A 234 5.40 8.38 -3.35
C GLU A 234 5.76 9.33 -2.20
N ARG A 235 6.97 9.21 -1.64
CA ARG A 235 7.48 10.07 -0.57
C ARG A 235 7.53 11.55 -0.95
N ILE A 236 7.82 11.86 -2.22
CA ILE A 236 7.85 13.25 -2.71
C ILE A 236 6.49 13.71 -3.27
N GLY A 237 5.46 12.87 -3.17
CA GLY A 237 4.09 13.19 -3.56
C GLY A 237 3.73 12.88 -5.02
N LEU A 238 4.64 12.30 -5.80
CA LEU A 238 4.40 11.86 -7.18
C LEU A 238 3.98 10.38 -7.18
N SER A 239 2.73 10.07 -7.57
CA SER A 239 2.23 8.69 -7.50
C SER A 239 2.13 8.04 -8.89
N LEU A 240 2.70 6.85 -9.02
CA LEU A 240 2.50 5.97 -10.18
C LEU A 240 1.24 5.12 -10.01
N TYR A 241 0.63 4.72 -11.13
CA TYR A 241 -0.46 3.74 -11.10
C TYR A 241 0.10 2.34 -10.85
N MET A 242 -0.17 1.80 -9.66
CA MET A 242 0.34 0.51 -9.19
C MET A 242 -0.79 -0.40 -8.72
N PRO A 243 -1.63 -0.94 -9.62
CA PRO A 243 -2.74 -1.81 -9.23
C PRO A 243 -2.28 -3.08 -8.50
N CYS A 244 -1.04 -3.54 -8.75
CA CYS A 244 -0.44 -4.65 -8.01
C CYS A 244 0.23 -4.24 -6.69
N GLY A 245 0.13 -3.00 -6.22
CA GLY A 245 0.77 -2.57 -4.97
C GLY A 245 2.30 -2.73 -4.93
N GLY A 246 2.98 -2.68 -6.07
CA GLY A 246 4.44 -2.79 -6.15
C GLY A 246 5.00 -4.22 -6.19
N HIS A 247 4.15 -5.25 -6.31
CA HIS A 247 4.60 -6.64 -6.39
C HIS A 247 5.34 -6.99 -7.68
N GLY A 248 5.32 -6.10 -8.69
CA GLY A 248 6.03 -6.31 -9.97
C GLY A 248 5.32 -7.32 -10.87
N THR A 249 3.99 -7.44 -10.77
CA THR A 249 3.19 -8.42 -11.52
C THR A 249 2.30 -7.80 -12.59
N CYS A 250 2.12 -6.47 -12.60
CA CYS A 250 1.17 -5.80 -13.51
C CYS A 250 1.80 -4.98 -14.64
N GLY A 251 3.10 -4.63 -14.54
CA GLY A 251 3.80 -3.87 -15.57
C GLY A 251 3.45 -2.38 -15.67
N LYS A 252 2.66 -1.82 -14.73
CA LYS A 252 2.08 -0.46 -14.88
C LYS A 252 2.92 0.68 -14.33
N CYS A 253 3.91 0.39 -13.49
CA CYS A 253 4.74 1.40 -12.82
C CYS A 253 5.98 1.79 -13.63
N THR A 254 5.84 1.94 -14.95
CA THR A 254 6.99 2.14 -15.84
C THR A 254 7.62 3.51 -15.68
N ILE A 255 8.95 3.53 -15.60
CA ILE A 255 9.82 4.71 -15.68
C ILE A 255 10.82 4.51 -16.81
N ARG A 256 11.43 5.59 -17.31
CA ARG A 256 12.51 5.51 -18.29
C ARG A 256 13.80 6.08 -17.70
N LEU A 257 14.88 5.29 -17.74
CA LEU A 257 16.23 5.71 -17.40
C LEU A 257 16.76 6.65 -18.50
N ILE A 258 17.12 7.88 -18.12
CA ILE A 258 17.78 8.86 -19.01
C ILE A 258 19.31 8.69 -18.93
N SER A 259 19.85 8.68 -17.71
CA SER A 259 21.30 8.59 -17.48
C SER A 259 21.61 7.83 -16.18
N GLY A 260 22.80 7.23 -16.10
CA GLY A 260 23.19 6.38 -14.96
C GLY A 260 22.94 4.89 -15.21
N THR A 261 22.74 4.12 -14.14
CA THR A 261 22.55 2.66 -14.24
C THR A 261 21.43 2.19 -13.33
N LEU A 262 20.44 1.50 -13.92
CA LEU A 262 19.37 0.79 -13.23
C LEU A 262 19.36 -0.67 -13.71
N PRO A 263 19.55 -1.64 -12.80
CA PRO A 263 19.48 -3.07 -13.14
C PRO A 263 18.14 -3.42 -13.78
N ILE A 264 18.17 -4.40 -14.70
CA ILE A 264 16.95 -5.08 -15.18
C ILE A 264 16.68 -6.22 -14.21
N THR A 265 15.44 -6.31 -13.74
CA THR A 265 14.97 -7.36 -12.84
C THR A 265 14.23 -8.46 -13.60
N ASP A 266 14.04 -9.63 -12.98
CA ASP A 266 13.25 -10.71 -13.58
C ASP A 266 11.81 -10.26 -13.89
N SER A 267 11.21 -9.45 -12.99
CA SER A 267 9.90 -8.84 -13.22
C SER A 267 9.87 -7.89 -14.42
N ASP A 268 10.98 -7.21 -14.71
CA ASP A 268 11.09 -6.39 -15.92
C ASP A 268 11.07 -7.29 -17.16
N HIS A 269 11.81 -8.40 -17.16
CA HIS A 269 11.83 -9.36 -18.28
C HIS A 269 10.47 -10.03 -18.52
N ASP A 270 9.74 -10.34 -17.45
CA ASP A 270 8.45 -11.02 -17.55
C ASP A 270 7.34 -10.13 -18.12
N LEU A 271 7.47 -8.80 -18.00
CA LEU A 271 6.38 -7.85 -18.24
C LEU A 271 6.68 -6.78 -19.29
N LEU A 272 7.95 -6.54 -19.60
CA LEU A 272 8.40 -5.55 -20.58
C LEU A 272 9.04 -6.25 -21.78
N SER A 273 8.81 -5.71 -22.97
CA SER A 273 9.45 -6.20 -24.20
C SER A 273 10.93 -5.84 -24.25
N GLU A 274 11.71 -6.62 -25.00
CA GLU A 274 13.14 -6.34 -25.26
C GLU A 274 13.37 -4.92 -25.81
N GLY A 275 12.46 -4.41 -26.64
CA GLY A 275 12.53 -3.05 -27.16
C GLY A 275 12.37 -1.99 -26.07
N GLU A 276 11.47 -2.21 -25.11
CA GLU A 276 11.27 -1.31 -23.97
C GLU A 276 12.48 -1.33 -23.02
N LEU A 277 13.03 -2.52 -22.74
CA LEU A 277 14.22 -2.68 -21.91
C LEU A 277 15.43 -1.95 -22.50
N GLN A 278 15.62 -2.03 -23.83
CA GLN A 278 16.67 -1.32 -24.57
C GLN A 278 16.48 0.20 -24.56
N GLN A 279 15.24 0.68 -24.48
CA GLN A 279 14.93 2.10 -24.32
C GLN A 279 15.10 2.60 -22.88
N GLY A 280 15.58 1.75 -21.97
CA GLY A 280 15.79 2.10 -20.57
C GLY A 280 14.52 2.05 -19.72
N ILE A 281 13.45 1.43 -20.21
CA ILE A 281 12.20 1.30 -19.44
C ILE A 281 12.37 0.26 -18.34
N ARG A 282 11.94 0.59 -17.13
CA ARG A 282 12.00 -0.27 -15.92
C ARG A 282 10.71 -0.13 -15.13
N LEU A 283 10.39 -1.15 -14.33
CA LEU A 283 9.34 -1.11 -13.33
C LEU A 283 9.84 -0.39 -12.08
N ALA A 284 9.32 0.81 -11.81
CA ALA A 284 9.75 1.65 -10.69
C ALA A 284 9.64 0.94 -9.33
N CYS A 285 8.69 0.02 -9.16
CA CYS A 285 8.49 -0.72 -7.92
C CYS A 285 9.54 -1.81 -7.67
N LYS A 286 10.31 -2.19 -8.70
CA LYS A 286 11.42 -3.15 -8.60
C LYS A 286 12.78 -2.48 -8.88
N ALA A 287 12.78 -1.18 -9.17
CA ALA A 287 13.98 -0.43 -9.47
C ALA A 287 14.62 0.11 -8.18
N TYR A 288 15.77 -0.45 -7.80
CA TYR A 288 16.57 -0.03 -6.65
C TYR A 288 17.94 0.53 -7.12
N PRO A 289 18.07 1.86 -7.27
CA PRO A 289 19.33 2.48 -7.68
C PRO A 289 20.46 2.21 -6.67
N VAL A 290 21.61 1.78 -7.19
CA VAL A 290 22.85 1.60 -6.39
C VAL A 290 23.87 2.72 -6.64
N LYS A 291 23.60 3.59 -7.62
CA LYS A 291 24.41 4.76 -8.01
C LYS A 291 23.49 5.87 -8.50
N ASP A 292 24.02 7.09 -8.55
CA ASP A 292 23.30 8.24 -9.07
C ASP A 292 22.70 7.92 -10.46
N CYS A 293 21.42 8.25 -10.64
CA CYS A 293 20.73 8.07 -11.91
C CYS A 293 19.72 9.19 -12.17
N GLU A 294 19.38 9.37 -13.43
CA GLU A 294 18.36 10.28 -13.90
C GLU A 294 17.27 9.49 -14.61
N ILE A 295 16.04 9.76 -14.24
CA ILE A 295 14.86 9.09 -14.77
C ILE A 295 13.85 10.11 -15.25
N THR A 296 12.97 9.70 -16.15
CA THR A 296 11.76 10.43 -16.51
C THR A 296 10.54 9.54 -16.35
N ILE A 297 9.41 10.19 -16.13
CA ILE A 297 8.14 9.56 -15.85
C ILE A 297 7.19 9.94 -16.98
N ASP A 298 6.82 8.96 -17.80
CA ASP A 298 5.94 9.20 -18.94
C ASP A 298 4.46 9.34 -18.53
N ARG A 299 4.10 8.89 -17.31
CA ARG A 299 2.72 8.94 -16.78
C ARG A 299 2.72 8.93 -15.25
N LEU A 300 2.31 10.05 -14.64
CA LEU A 300 1.88 10.10 -13.25
C LEU A 300 0.36 10.00 -13.18
N ILE A 301 -0.16 9.55 -12.03
CA ILE A 301 -1.56 9.79 -11.72
C ILE A 301 -1.67 11.22 -11.20
N ASP A 302 -2.43 12.07 -11.86
CA ASP A 302 -2.78 13.35 -11.28
C ASP A 302 -3.82 13.10 -10.17
N LYS A 303 -3.40 13.27 -8.91
CA LYS A 303 -4.25 13.01 -7.72
C LYS A 303 -5.57 13.78 -7.77
N LYS A 304 -5.66 14.88 -8.54
CA LYS A 304 -6.85 15.74 -8.60
C LYS A 304 -7.82 15.42 -9.74
N GLU A 305 -7.36 15.08 -10.94
CA GLU A 305 -8.25 14.98 -12.11
C GLU A 305 -8.70 13.54 -12.43
N ASP A 306 -7.84 12.53 -12.18
CA ASP A 306 -8.12 11.15 -12.60
C ASP A 306 -9.14 10.44 -11.68
N TYR A 307 -9.11 10.68 -10.37
CA TYR A 307 -10.04 10.06 -9.42
C TYR A 307 -11.37 10.81 -9.26
N GLN A 308 -11.42 12.08 -9.69
CA GLN A 308 -12.64 12.90 -9.62
C GLN A 308 -13.78 12.37 -10.51
N ALA A 309 -13.49 11.55 -11.52
CA ALA A 309 -14.50 11.05 -12.44
C ALA A 309 -15.51 10.08 -11.78
N ILE A 310 -15.13 9.41 -10.68
CA ILE A 310 -15.96 8.37 -10.03
C ILE A 310 -16.85 8.95 -8.92
N SER A 311 -16.49 10.10 -8.32
CA SER A 311 -17.15 10.63 -7.11
C SER A 311 -18.06 11.85 -7.32
N LYS A 312 -18.18 12.37 -8.55
CA LYS A 312 -19.03 13.56 -8.86
C LYS A 312 -20.52 13.24 -8.89
N TYR A 313 -21.09 12.84 -7.75
CA TYR A 313 -22.51 13.04 -7.49
C TYR A 313 -22.70 14.45 -6.90
N HIS A 314 -23.06 15.42 -7.74
CA HIS A 314 -23.54 16.73 -7.28
C HIS A 314 -25.05 16.66 -7.16
N GLY A 315 -25.54 16.26 -5.99
CA GLY A 315 -26.98 16.19 -5.72
C GLY A 315 -27.32 16.82 -4.38
N THR A 316 -28.54 17.35 -4.31
CA THR A 316 -29.19 17.67 -3.05
C THR A 316 -30.03 16.46 -2.66
N MET A 317 -29.88 15.98 -1.43
CA MET A 317 -30.71 14.91 -0.88
C MET A 317 -31.61 15.54 0.17
N GLU A 318 -32.92 15.35 0.09
CA GLU A 318 -33.84 15.96 1.06
C GLU A 318 -33.63 15.34 2.45
N PRO A 319 -33.19 16.10 3.45
CA PRO A 319 -33.01 15.58 4.80
C PRO A 319 -34.38 15.33 5.44
N THR A 320 -34.52 14.22 6.18
CA THR A 320 -35.80 13.90 6.88
C THR A 320 -35.88 14.56 8.26
N HIS A 321 -34.82 15.24 8.69
CA HIS A 321 -34.79 16.05 9.91
C HIS A 321 -33.91 17.29 9.70
N GLN A 322 -34.24 18.40 10.39
CA GLN A 322 -33.41 19.60 10.34
C GLN A 322 -32.36 19.55 11.45
N GLU A 323 -31.10 19.39 11.06
CA GLU A 323 -29.93 19.50 11.93
C GLU A 323 -29.02 20.61 11.39
N ASN A 324 -28.58 21.51 12.27
CA ASN A 324 -27.65 22.57 11.88
C ASN A 324 -26.21 22.06 11.96
N GLY A 325 -25.39 22.47 11.00
CA GLY A 325 -23.97 22.13 10.93
C GLY A 325 -23.66 21.24 9.72
N TYR A 326 -22.50 20.59 9.78
CA TYR A 326 -21.98 19.80 8.68
C TYR A 326 -21.72 18.36 9.11
N GLY A 327 -21.72 17.46 8.13
CA GLY A 327 -21.27 16.10 8.31
C GLY A 327 -20.34 15.65 7.18
N ILE A 328 -19.61 14.56 7.41
CA ILE A 328 -18.74 13.96 6.38
C ILE A 328 -19.14 12.51 6.17
N GLY A 329 -19.57 12.17 4.96
CA GLY A 329 -19.74 10.77 4.54
C GLY A 329 -18.43 10.26 3.96
N ILE A 330 -18.00 9.06 4.36
CA ILE A 330 -16.72 8.47 3.99
C ILE A 330 -16.94 7.04 3.49
N ASP A 331 -16.31 6.72 2.37
CA ASP A 331 -16.15 5.37 1.84
C ASP A 331 -14.67 4.99 1.85
N ILE A 332 -14.32 3.92 2.58
CA ILE A 332 -12.97 3.37 2.64
C ILE A 332 -12.93 2.11 1.76
N GLY A 333 -12.64 2.32 0.48
CA GLY A 333 -12.33 1.23 -0.44
C GLY A 333 -10.90 0.71 -0.26
N THR A 334 -10.66 -0.49 -0.78
CA THR A 334 -9.32 -1.09 -0.79
C THR A 334 -8.34 -0.23 -1.58
N THR A 335 -8.73 0.26 -2.76
CA THR A 335 -7.86 1.09 -3.63
C THR A 335 -8.04 2.58 -3.38
N THR A 336 -9.27 3.03 -3.14
CA THR A 336 -9.62 4.46 -3.11
C THR A 336 -10.41 4.80 -1.86
N ILE A 337 -10.10 5.94 -1.26
CA ILE A 337 -10.89 6.54 -0.18
C ILE A 337 -11.61 7.77 -0.75
N ALA A 338 -12.91 7.85 -0.55
CA ALA A 338 -13.74 8.97 -0.99
C ALA A 338 -14.49 9.59 0.19
N MET A 339 -14.60 10.92 0.20
CA MET A 339 -15.24 11.67 1.26
C MET A 339 -16.09 12.81 0.69
N GLN A 340 -17.23 13.08 1.31
CA GLN A 340 -18.10 14.20 0.95
C GLN A 340 -18.46 15.03 2.18
N LEU A 341 -18.20 16.33 2.10
CA LEU A 341 -18.68 17.31 3.08
C LEU A 341 -20.12 17.70 2.75
N VAL A 342 -21.01 17.61 3.73
CA VAL A 342 -22.45 17.79 3.56
C VAL A 342 -22.98 18.83 4.53
N ASP A 343 -23.77 19.78 4.03
CA ASP A 343 -24.64 20.63 4.85
C ASP A 343 -25.84 19.82 5.32
N LEU A 344 -25.94 19.57 6.62
CA LEU A 344 -27.00 18.73 7.20
C LEU A 344 -28.38 19.38 7.14
N SER A 345 -28.43 20.72 7.08
CA SER A 345 -29.69 21.47 7.06
C SER A 345 -30.29 21.50 5.65
N ALA A 346 -29.44 21.64 4.64
CA ALA A 346 -29.84 21.69 3.24
C ALA A 346 -29.78 20.32 2.54
N GLY A 347 -29.10 19.34 3.15
CA GLY A 347 -28.77 18.06 2.53
C GLY A 347 -27.93 18.21 1.25
N LYS A 348 -27.10 19.26 1.21
CA LYS A 348 -26.31 19.63 0.03
C LYS A 348 -24.86 19.20 0.21
N ILE A 349 -24.33 18.48 -0.78
CA ILE A 349 -22.90 18.18 -0.86
C ILE A 349 -22.16 19.47 -1.22
N LEU A 350 -21.24 19.89 -0.34
CA LEU A 350 -20.48 21.13 -0.45
C LEU A 350 -19.14 20.91 -1.15
N ASP A 351 -18.46 19.81 -0.81
CA ASP A 351 -17.16 19.47 -1.37
C ASP A 351 -16.95 17.95 -1.38
N THR A 352 -16.02 17.48 -2.21
CA THR A 352 -15.69 16.07 -2.39
C THR A 352 -14.18 15.89 -2.45
N TYR A 353 -13.67 14.98 -1.62
CA TYR A 353 -12.25 14.61 -1.59
C TYR A 353 -12.11 13.14 -1.98
N THR A 354 -11.05 12.82 -2.72
CA THR A 354 -10.75 11.44 -3.11
C THR A 354 -9.24 11.26 -3.12
N THR A 355 -8.77 10.14 -2.59
CA THR A 355 -7.35 9.78 -2.56
C THR A 355 -7.15 8.29 -2.78
N LEU A 356 -5.95 7.91 -3.20
CA LEU A 356 -5.51 6.51 -3.14
C LEU A 356 -5.41 6.10 -1.66
N ASN A 357 -5.82 4.88 -1.35
CA ASN A 357 -5.64 4.30 -0.03
C ASN A 357 -4.15 3.93 0.15
N SER A 358 -3.46 4.61 1.06
CA SER A 358 -2.03 4.44 1.33
C SER A 358 -1.69 3.04 1.86
N GLN A 359 -2.68 2.25 2.29
CA GLN A 359 -2.47 0.85 2.66
C GLN A 359 -2.05 -0.04 1.48
N HIS A 360 -2.15 0.44 0.23
CA HIS A 360 -1.73 -0.31 -0.95
C HIS A 360 -0.27 -0.76 -0.93
N VAL A 361 0.60 -0.06 -0.18
CA VAL A 361 2.02 -0.42 0.00
C VAL A 361 2.21 -1.72 0.79
N TYR A 362 1.21 -2.15 1.56
CA TYR A 362 1.26 -3.38 2.35
C TYR A 362 0.56 -4.56 1.67
N GLY A 363 -0.26 -4.29 0.66
CA GLY A 363 -1.03 -5.29 -0.06
C GLY A 363 -1.92 -4.66 -1.13
N ALA A 364 -1.93 -5.29 -2.30
CA ALA A 364 -2.71 -4.83 -3.46
C ALA A 364 -4.22 -5.04 -3.28
N ASP A 365 -4.60 -6.03 -2.47
CA ASP A 365 -5.98 -6.45 -2.24
C ASP A 365 -6.24 -6.73 -0.75
N VAL A 366 -7.46 -7.15 -0.45
CA VAL A 366 -7.90 -7.44 0.92
C VAL A 366 -7.11 -8.60 1.55
N ILE A 367 -6.82 -9.66 0.79
CA ILE A 367 -6.16 -10.86 1.31
C ILE A 367 -4.69 -10.58 1.64
N SER A 368 -3.96 -9.97 0.72
CA SER A 368 -2.56 -9.58 0.93
C SER A 368 -2.39 -8.62 2.11
N ARG A 369 -3.36 -7.72 2.34
CA ARG A 369 -3.38 -6.85 3.53
C ARG A 369 -3.65 -7.60 4.83
N ILE A 370 -4.57 -8.56 4.82
CA ILE A 370 -4.81 -9.46 5.95
C ILE A 370 -3.53 -10.23 6.28
N GLU A 371 -2.89 -10.84 5.27
CA GLU A 371 -1.63 -11.57 5.44
C GLU A 371 -0.54 -10.68 6.02
N ALA A 372 -0.36 -9.48 5.47
CA ALA A 372 0.61 -8.50 5.98
C ALA A 372 0.32 -8.08 7.43
N ALA A 373 -0.95 -7.84 7.78
CA ALA A 373 -1.36 -7.50 9.14
C ALA A 373 -1.16 -8.67 10.12
N CYS A 374 -1.21 -9.92 9.63
CA CYS A 374 -1.02 -11.12 10.43
C CYS A 374 0.45 -11.52 10.60
N LYS A 375 1.39 -10.91 9.87
CA LYS A 375 2.84 -11.19 10.02
C LYS A 375 3.33 -10.81 11.42
N ASP A 376 3.05 -9.59 11.85
CA ASP A 376 3.36 -9.08 13.19
C ASP A 376 2.51 -7.85 13.53
N SER A 377 2.46 -7.51 14.82
CA SER A 377 1.66 -6.38 15.33
C SER A 377 2.12 -5.02 14.82
N GLY A 378 3.40 -4.87 14.45
CA GLY A 378 3.93 -3.64 13.86
C GLY A 378 3.37 -3.37 12.48
N GLN A 379 3.19 -4.40 11.64
CA GLN A 379 2.60 -4.25 10.32
C GLN A 379 1.10 -3.90 10.36
N ALA A 380 0.35 -4.50 11.30
CA ALA A 380 -1.05 -4.11 11.53
C ALA A 380 -1.16 -2.65 11.98
N GLN A 381 -0.28 -2.21 12.89
CA GLN A 381 -0.24 -0.83 13.37
C GLN A 381 0.10 0.16 12.25
N LYS A 382 1.09 -0.15 11.40
CA LYS A 382 1.44 0.68 10.23
C LYS A 382 0.28 0.83 9.24
N GLN A 383 -0.44 -0.26 8.95
CA GLN A 383 -1.63 -0.20 8.08
C GLN A 383 -2.75 0.65 8.70
N ARG A 384 -2.96 0.55 10.01
CA ARG A 384 -3.90 1.40 10.75
C ARG A 384 -3.51 2.88 10.67
N ASP A 385 -2.24 3.18 10.91
CA ASP A 385 -1.76 4.56 10.88
C ASP A 385 -1.84 5.17 9.48
N ALA A 386 -1.58 4.38 8.43
CA ALA A 386 -1.71 4.81 7.04
C ALA A 386 -3.16 5.25 6.71
N VAL A 387 -4.17 4.40 6.98
CA VAL A 387 -5.57 4.78 6.70
C VAL A 387 -6.02 5.96 7.57
N ARG A 388 -5.60 6.02 8.84
CA ARG A 388 -5.94 7.15 9.72
C ARG A 388 -5.32 8.46 9.24
N ALA A 389 -4.11 8.41 8.69
CA ALA A 389 -3.45 9.56 8.08
C ALA A 389 -4.19 10.04 6.83
N ASP A 390 -4.59 9.13 5.93
CA ASP A 390 -5.39 9.46 4.74
C ASP A 390 -6.72 10.11 5.12
N LEU A 391 -7.42 9.54 6.12
CA LEU A 391 -8.67 10.07 6.63
C LEU A 391 -8.49 11.48 7.20
N SER A 392 -7.45 11.67 8.02
CA SER A 392 -7.15 12.97 8.64
C SER A 392 -6.79 14.01 7.57
N GLN A 393 -6.00 13.66 6.56
CA GLN A 393 -5.66 14.55 5.46
C GLN A 393 -6.88 14.95 4.62
N GLY A 394 -7.75 13.99 4.30
CA GLY A 394 -8.96 14.27 3.53
C GLY A 394 -9.94 15.17 4.29
N ILE A 395 -10.12 14.93 5.59
CA ILE A 395 -10.93 15.81 6.45
C ILE A 395 -10.33 17.22 6.47
N LEU A 396 -9.01 17.37 6.67
CA LEU A 396 -8.34 18.68 6.61
C LEU A 396 -8.58 19.37 5.25
N ALA A 397 -8.45 18.63 4.14
CA ALA A 397 -8.65 19.16 2.80
C ALA A 397 -10.07 19.71 2.59
N LEU A 398 -11.10 18.94 3.01
CA LEU A 398 -12.51 19.37 2.97
C LEU A 398 -12.77 20.59 3.87
N CYS A 399 -12.05 20.70 4.99
CA CYS A 399 -12.23 21.76 5.96
C CYS A 399 -11.44 23.04 5.65
N ASN A 400 -10.49 23.01 4.71
CA ASN A 400 -9.54 24.11 4.49
C ASN A 400 -10.20 25.46 4.19
N HIS A 401 -11.42 25.46 3.64
CA HIS A 401 -12.17 26.66 3.30
C HIS A 401 -13.30 26.98 4.28
N MET A 402 -13.42 26.23 5.38
CA MET A 402 -14.45 26.45 6.39
C MET A 402 -13.95 27.43 7.45
N GLU A 403 -14.76 28.45 7.74
CA GLU A 403 -14.47 29.40 8.84
C GLU A 403 -14.66 28.77 10.23
N HIS A 404 -15.53 27.75 10.34
CA HIS A 404 -15.98 27.15 11.60
C HIS A 404 -15.99 25.62 11.54
N VAL A 405 -14.82 24.98 11.64
CA VAL A 405 -14.66 23.52 11.53
C VAL A 405 -15.35 22.76 12.68
N GLU A 406 -15.53 23.41 13.83
CA GLU A 406 -16.31 22.91 14.99
C GLU A 406 -17.80 22.66 14.69
N GLN A 407 -18.28 23.08 13.51
CA GLN A 407 -19.63 22.81 13.04
C GLN A 407 -19.77 21.41 12.42
N ILE A 408 -18.69 20.64 12.26
CA ILE A 408 -18.78 19.22 11.87
C ILE A 408 -19.30 18.40 13.06
N LYS A 409 -20.54 17.95 12.96
CA LYS A 409 -21.23 17.23 14.05
C LYS A 409 -21.07 15.72 13.95
N LYS A 410 -21.09 15.19 12.73
CA LYS A 410 -21.18 13.76 12.47
C LYS A 410 -20.27 13.34 11.32
N ILE A 411 -19.67 12.17 11.44
CA ILE A 411 -18.94 11.50 10.37
C ILE A 411 -19.55 10.11 10.23
N SER A 412 -19.86 9.68 9.01
CA SER A 412 -20.37 8.33 8.74
C SER A 412 -19.36 7.59 7.85
N ILE A 413 -18.97 6.38 8.24
CA ILE A 413 -17.95 5.60 7.54
C ILE A 413 -18.54 4.27 7.08
N ALA A 414 -18.55 4.08 5.76
CA ALA A 414 -18.79 2.81 5.09
C ALA A 414 -17.46 2.21 4.61
N ALA A 415 -17.28 0.91 4.79
CA ALA A 415 -16.06 0.20 4.39
C ALA A 415 -16.33 -1.30 4.31
N ASN A 416 -15.53 -2.02 3.51
CA ASN A 416 -15.50 -3.48 3.63
C ASN A 416 -14.96 -3.90 5.01
N THR A 417 -15.29 -5.12 5.43
CA THR A 417 -15.02 -5.59 6.79
C THR A 417 -13.55 -5.52 7.16
N THR A 418 -12.63 -5.85 6.24
CA THR A 418 -11.19 -5.78 6.48
C THR A 418 -10.72 -4.34 6.68
N MET A 419 -11.16 -3.41 5.83
CA MET A 419 -10.80 -1.99 5.97
C MET A 419 -11.28 -1.42 7.31
N MET A 420 -12.48 -1.82 7.76
CA MET A 420 -13.00 -1.45 9.08
C MET A 420 -12.14 -2.01 10.22
N HIS A 421 -11.70 -3.26 10.14
CA HIS A 421 -10.82 -3.86 11.16
C HIS A 421 -9.46 -3.16 11.23
N LEU A 422 -8.86 -2.85 10.08
CA LEU A 422 -7.58 -2.14 10.02
C LEU A 422 -7.70 -0.72 10.60
N LEU A 423 -8.78 0.01 10.29
CA LEU A 423 -9.04 1.34 10.86
C LEU A 423 -9.10 1.29 12.40
N LEU A 424 -9.83 0.31 12.95
CA LEU A 424 -10.04 0.14 14.37
C LEU A 424 -8.84 -0.50 15.11
N GLY A 425 -7.90 -1.10 14.37
CA GLY A 425 -6.82 -1.91 14.95
C GLY A 425 -7.31 -3.23 15.54
N LEU A 426 -8.39 -3.79 15.00
CA LEU A 426 -8.89 -5.11 15.36
C LEU A 426 -8.07 -6.21 14.66
N SER A 427 -8.01 -7.39 15.27
CA SER A 427 -7.31 -8.53 14.67
C SER A 427 -7.95 -8.94 13.35
N CYS A 428 -7.13 -9.07 12.31
CA CYS A 428 -7.52 -9.59 11.00
C CYS A 428 -7.29 -11.11 10.86
N GLU A 429 -6.76 -11.77 11.90
CA GLU A 429 -6.30 -13.17 11.81
C GLU A 429 -7.38 -14.14 11.32
N ASN A 430 -8.60 -13.99 11.85
CA ASN A 430 -9.71 -14.86 11.51
C ASN A 430 -10.42 -14.44 10.21
N LEU A 431 -10.07 -13.30 9.60
CA LEU A 431 -10.61 -12.89 8.29
C LEU A 431 -9.97 -13.68 7.13
N GLY A 432 -8.71 -14.11 7.29
CA GLY A 432 -7.98 -14.90 6.29
C GLY A 432 -8.04 -16.41 6.50
N LYS A 433 -8.61 -16.87 7.62
CA LYS A 433 -8.64 -18.29 8.01
C LYS A 433 -10.07 -18.78 8.10
N TYR A 434 -10.38 -19.93 7.50
CA TYR A 434 -11.66 -20.60 7.67
C TYR A 434 -11.99 -20.79 9.17
N PRO A 435 -13.20 -20.42 9.66
CA PRO A 435 -14.43 -20.12 8.92
C PRO A 435 -14.67 -18.61 8.62
N PHE A 436 -13.61 -17.82 8.43
CA PHE A 436 -13.65 -16.41 8.02
C PHE A 436 -14.49 -15.54 8.95
N SER A 437 -14.16 -15.57 10.25
CA SER A 437 -14.94 -14.92 11.30
C SER A 437 -14.39 -13.52 11.62
N PRO A 438 -15.17 -12.45 11.40
CA PRO A 438 -14.78 -11.11 11.81
C PRO A 438 -14.83 -10.96 13.33
N VAL A 439 -14.00 -10.07 13.88
CA VAL A 439 -14.10 -9.63 15.28
C VAL A 439 -15.37 -8.82 15.49
N MET A 440 -15.76 -8.03 14.48
CA MET A 440 -16.90 -7.14 14.56
C MET A 440 -17.56 -6.91 13.19
N THR A 441 -18.89 -6.94 13.16
CA THR A 441 -19.72 -6.44 12.05
C THR A 441 -20.84 -5.52 12.51
N GLU A 442 -21.01 -5.32 13.82
CA GLU A 442 -22.08 -4.49 14.38
C GLU A 442 -21.81 -3.01 14.13
N GLN A 443 -22.84 -2.17 14.27
CA GLN A 443 -22.69 -0.72 14.21
C GLN A 443 -21.91 -0.22 15.42
N ARG A 444 -21.04 0.78 15.22
CA ARG A 444 -20.24 1.38 16.30
C ARG A 444 -20.31 2.89 16.27
N TYR A 445 -20.30 3.49 17.45
CA TYR A 445 -20.08 4.91 17.60
C TYR A 445 -18.75 5.15 18.30
N GLU A 446 -17.95 6.05 17.73
CA GLU A 446 -16.67 6.48 18.29
C GLU A 446 -16.58 8.00 18.30
N ASN A 447 -15.69 8.54 19.13
CA ASN A 447 -15.34 9.95 19.04
C ASN A 447 -14.26 10.14 17.96
N ALA A 448 -14.32 11.25 17.24
CA ALA A 448 -13.39 11.55 16.15
C ALA A 448 -11.92 11.60 16.59
N ASP A 449 -11.63 12.00 17.83
CA ASP A 449 -10.28 12.04 18.41
C ASP A 449 -9.66 10.64 18.62
N ILE A 450 -10.49 9.60 18.76
CA ILE A 450 -10.05 8.21 18.86
C ILE A 450 -9.55 7.70 17.50
N LEU A 451 -10.11 8.19 16.39
CA LEU A 451 -9.86 7.70 15.04
C LEU A 451 -8.95 8.61 14.19
N PHE A 452 -8.94 9.91 14.43
CA PHE A 452 -8.18 10.86 13.63
C PHE A 452 -7.10 11.55 14.45
N GLN A 453 -5.90 11.66 13.89
CA GLN A 453 -4.82 12.45 14.47
C GLN A 453 -4.91 13.86 13.88
N THR A 454 -5.84 14.68 14.36
CA THR A 454 -6.00 16.03 13.81
C THR A 454 -4.93 16.99 14.37
N LYS A 455 -4.42 17.87 13.51
CA LYS A 455 -3.60 19.01 13.94
C LYS A 455 -4.42 19.95 14.84
N PRO A 456 -3.80 20.76 15.71
CA PRO A 456 -4.49 21.72 16.58
C PRO A 456 -5.45 22.68 15.85
N SER A 457 -5.24 22.90 14.55
CA SER A 457 -6.05 23.78 13.69
C SER A 457 -7.43 23.20 13.32
N VAL A 458 -7.70 21.91 13.54
CA VAL A 458 -9.01 21.28 13.33
C VAL A 458 -9.38 20.47 14.57
N SER A 459 -10.32 21.00 15.35
CA SER A 459 -10.84 20.34 16.55
C SER A 459 -12.13 19.60 16.23
N LEU A 460 -12.09 18.27 16.29
CA LEU A 460 -13.23 17.38 16.12
C LEU A 460 -13.71 16.78 17.45
N ASN A 461 -13.34 17.41 18.59
CA ASN A 461 -13.52 16.82 19.92
C ASN A 461 -15.00 16.57 20.31
N ALA A 462 -15.95 17.17 19.60
CA ALA A 462 -17.39 16.98 19.80
C ALA A 462 -18.06 16.27 18.61
N THR A 463 -17.27 15.72 17.68
CA THR A 463 -17.75 15.06 16.47
C THR A 463 -17.87 13.56 16.72
N GLN A 464 -19.07 13.02 16.51
CA GLN A 464 -19.32 11.59 16.61
C GLN A 464 -19.05 10.92 15.25
N VAL A 465 -18.38 9.77 15.28
CA VAL A 465 -18.15 8.91 14.12
C VAL A 465 -19.08 7.71 14.22
N ASN A 466 -19.94 7.52 13.22
CA ASN A 466 -20.76 6.34 13.03
C ASN A 466 -20.03 5.39 12.07
N LEU A 467 -19.67 4.21 12.55
CA LEU A 467 -19.12 3.12 11.75
C LEU A 467 -20.27 2.19 11.41
N LEU A 468 -20.61 2.15 10.12
CA LEU A 468 -21.78 1.43 9.64
C LEU A 468 -21.62 -0.09 9.84
N PRO A 469 -22.73 -0.84 10.03
CA PRO A 469 -22.68 -2.27 10.23
C PRO A 469 -22.41 -3.03 8.92
N GLY A 470 -21.69 -4.15 9.01
CA GLY A 470 -21.49 -5.11 7.93
C GLY A 470 -22.30 -6.41 8.13
N ILE A 471 -22.17 -7.35 7.18
CA ILE A 471 -22.91 -8.62 7.19
C ILE A 471 -22.02 -9.82 7.50
N SER A 472 -20.81 -9.87 6.93
CA SER A 472 -19.86 -10.99 7.09
C SER A 472 -18.41 -10.54 6.88
N ALA A 473 -17.44 -11.46 6.91
CA ALA A 473 -16.04 -11.13 6.60
C ALA A 473 -15.83 -10.59 5.18
N PHE A 474 -16.66 -10.98 4.21
CA PHE A 474 -16.51 -10.60 2.80
C PHE A 474 -17.60 -9.67 2.28
N VAL A 475 -18.60 -9.34 3.12
CA VAL A 475 -19.66 -8.40 2.78
C VAL A 475 -19.76 -7.39 3.92
N GLY A 476 -19.17 -6.22 3.70
CA GLY A 476 -19.01 -5.19 4.71
C GLY A 476 -20.11 -4.14 4.72
N ALA A 477 -19.78 -3.03 5.36
CA ALA A 477 -20.69 -1.91 5.58
C ALA A 477 -20.85 -1.03 4.35
N ASP A 478 -19.88 -1.06 3.44
CA ASP A 478 -19.97 -0.53 2.08
C ASP A 478 -21.19 -1.08 1.32
N ILE A 479 -21.45 -2.38 1.41
CA ILE A 479 -22.60 -3.01 0.76
C ILE A 479 -23.91 -2.65 1.46
N VAL A 480 -23.93 -2.61 2.80
CA VAL A 480 -25.13 -2.18 3.56
C VAL A 480 -25.49 -0.73 3.21
N ALA A 481 -24.50 0.15 3.16
CA ALA A 481 -24.65 1.53 2.72
C ALA A 481 -25.18 1.60 1.27
N GLY A 482 -24.66 0.78 0.36
CA GLY A 482 -25.14 0.65 -1.01
C GLY A 482 -26.60 0.18 -1.12
N LEU A 483 -27.02 -0.79 -0.30
CA LEU A 483 -28.40 -1.27 -0.24
C LEU A 483 -29.36 -0.17 0.27
N MET A 484 -28.94 0.61 1.27
CA MET A 484 -29.68 1.76 1.75
C MET A 484 -29.81 2.84 0.66
N ALA A 485 -28.72 3.14 -0.05
CA ALA A 485 -28.70 4.09 -1.16
C ALA A 485 -29.64 3.70 -2.32
N CYS A 486 -29.79 2.40 -2.57
CA CYS A 486 -30.71 1.86 -3.57
C CYS A 486 -32.16 1.69 -3.04
N GLY A 487 -32.37 1.89 -1.74
CA GLY A 487 -33.68 1.83 -1.10
C GLY A 487 -34.26 0.43 -1.02
N PHE A 488 -33.45 -0.61 -0.81
CA PHE A 488 -33.90 -2.01 -0.79
C PHE A 488 -35.01 -2.28 0.24
N MET A 489 -35.00 -1.60 1.39
CA MET A 489 -36.06 -1.73 2.40
C MET A 489 -37.44 -1.21 1.95
N LYS A 490 -37.51 -0.49 0.83
CA LYS A 490 -38.77 0.01 0.25
C LYS A 490 -39.25 -0.85 -0.94
N ARG A 491 -38.53 -1.93 -1.28
CA ARG A 491 -38.81 -2.75 -2.46
C ARG A 491 -39.61 -4.00 -2.09
N GLU A 492 -40.81 -4.11 -2.66
CA GLU A 492 -41.63 -5.34 -2.60
C GLU A 492 -41.10 -6.41 -3.56
N THR A 493 -40.51 -6.00 -4.68
CA THR A 493 -40.09 -6.89 -5.76
C THR A 493 -38.59 -7.19 -5.71
N ILE A 494 -38.19 -8.28 -6.37
CA ILE A 494 -36.80 -8.76 -6.34
C ILE A 494 -35.91 -7.78 -7.09
N SER A 495 -34.87 -7.33 -6.41
CA SER A 495 -33.84 -6.44 -6.91
C SER A 495 -32.47 -7.11 -6.78
N LEU A 496 -31.56 -6.76 -7.68
CA LEU A 496 -30.18 -7.24 -7.70
C LEU A 496 -29.25 -6.02 -7.58
N LEU A 497 -28.37 -6.02 -6.58
CA LEU A 497 -27.24 -5.11 -6.50
C LEU A 497 -25.98 -5.89 -6.88
N ILE A 498 -25.18 -5.32 -7.78
CA ILE A 498 -23.87 -5.83 -8.15
C ILE A 498 -22.90 -4.68 -7.93
N ASP A 499 -22.02 -4.81 -6.94
CA ASP A 499 -20.90 -3.89 -6.74
C ASP A 499 -19.65 -4.51 -7.36
N LEU A 500 -19.09 -3.83 -8.35
CA LEU A 500 -17.92 -4.29 -9.09
C LEU A 500 -16.74 -3.38 -8.75
N GLY A 501 -15.97 -3.79 -7.75
CA GLY A 501 -14.68 -3.24 -7.39
C GLY A 501 -13.57 -4.28 -7.53
N THR A 502 -12.58 -4.25 -6.63
CA THR A 502 -11.56 -5.29 -6.50
C THR A 502 -12.18 -6.67 -6.20
N ASN A 503 -13.28 -6.67 -5.46
CA ASN A 503 -14.16 -7.81 -5.26
C ASN A 503 -15.47 -7.60 -6.04
N GLY A 504 -16.17 -8.69 -6.33
CA GLY A 504 -17.51 -8.63 -6.91
C GLY A 504 -18.57 -9.01 -5.88
N GLU A 505 -19.02 -8.05 -5.08
CA GLU A 505 -20.13 -8.23 -4.15
C GLU A 505 -21.48 -8.20 -4.86
N ILE A 506 -22.35 -9.16 -4.53
CA ILE A 506 -23.64 -9.33 -5.18
C ILE A 506 -24.70 -9.53 -4.10
N VAL A 507 -25.82 -8.81 -4.19
CA VAL A 507 -26.97 -8.95 -3.30
C VAL A 507 -28.25 -9.10 -4.10
N LEU A 508 -29.02 -10.13 -3.82
CA LEU A 508 -30.31 -10.43 -4.46
C LEU A 508 -31.42 -10.50 -3.42
N GLY A 509 -32.53 -9.81 -3.67
CA GLY A 509 -33.74 -9.97 -2.87
C GLY A 509 -34.61 -8.73 -2.81
N ASN A 510 -35.40 -8.62 -1.76
CA ASN A 510 -36.34 -7.52 -1.53
C ASN A 510 -36.31 -7.13 -0.04
N LYS A 511 -37.24 -6.28 0.41
CA LYS A 511 -37.29 -5.81 1.80
C LYS A 511 -37.40 -6.93 2.85
N ASP A 512 -37.95 -8.09 2.50
CA ASP A 512 -38.26 -9.17 3.44
C ASP A 512 -37.13 -10.21 3.56
N ARG A 513 -36.33 -10.37 2.49
CA ARG A 513 -35.24 -11.35 2.43
C ARG A 513 -34.20 -10.93 1.41
N LEU A 514 -32.94 -10.93 1.85
CA LEU A 514 -31.76 -10.64 1.03
C LEU A 514 -30.76 -11.81 1.12
N LEU A 515 -30.19 -12.20 -0.01
CA LEU A 515 -29.05 -13.10 -0.09
C LEU A 515 -27.86 -12.33 -0.65
N CYS A 516 -26.71 -12.40 0.00
CA CYS A 516 -25.50 -11.73 -0.45
C CYS A 516 -24.33 -12.69 -0.57
N THR A 517 -23.38 -12.36 -1.44
CA THR A 517 -22.14 -13.10 -1.62
C THR A 517 -21.05 -12.16 -2.13
N SER A 518 -19.79 -12.61 -2.10
CA SER A 518 -18.66 -11.92 -2.69
C SER A 518 -17.87 -12.88 -3.57
N THR A 519 -17.59 -12.45 -4.79
CA THR A 519 -16.89 -13.23 -5.82
C THR A 519 -15.46 -12.71 -5.97
N ALA A 520 -14.51 -13.61 -6.11
CA ALA A 520 -13.13 -13.27 -6.48
C ALA A 520 -13.06 -12.97 -7.99
N ALA A 521 -13.70 -11.88 -8.43
CA ALA A 521 -13.68 -11.46 -9.82
C ALA A 521 -12.29 -10.97 -10.27
N GLY A 522 -11.45 -10.52 -9.32
CA GLY A 522 -10.17 -9.91 -9.62
C GLY A 522 -10.30 -8.52 -10.25
N PRO A 523 -9.19 -7.80 -10.46
CA PRO A 523 -9.23 -6.38 -10.81
C PRO A 523 -9.47 -6.12 -12.30
N ALA A 524 -9.82 -7.13 -13.11
CA ALA A 524 -9.96 -7.02 -14.56
C ALA A 524 -11.00 -5.96 -14.97
N PHE A 525 -12.10 -5.84 -14.23
CA PHE A 525 -13.11 -4.80 -14.45
C PHE A 525 -12.61 -3.39 -14.12
N GLU A 526 -11.61 -3.26 -13.25
CA GLU A 526 -10.94 -1.99 -12.94
C GLU A 526 -9.75 -1.70 -13.87
N GLY A 527 -9.53 -2.55 -14.88
CA GLY A 527 -8.38 -2.48 -15.78
C GLY A 527 -7.09 -3.06 -15.19
N GLY A 528 -7.14 -3.66 -13.99
CA GLY A 528 -6.02 -4.40 -13.42
C GLY A 528 -5.77 -5.72 -14.16
N ASN A 529 -4.51 -6.18 -14.16
CA ASN A 529 -4.04 -7.39 -14.85
C ASN A 529 -4.24 -7.46 -16.37
N LEU A 530 -4.81 -6.43 -17.01
CA LEU A 530 -4.90 -6.33 -18.46
C LEU A 530 -3.70 -5.54 -19.03
N SER A 531 -3.12 -6.00 -20.14
CA SER A 531 -1.91 -5.44 -20.76
C SER A 531 -2.00 -3.94 -21.01
N CYS A 532 -3.07 -3.48 -21.67
CA CYS A 532 -3.38 -2.05 -21.86
C CYS A 532 -4.49 -1.53 -20.92
N GLY A 533 -4.82 -2.28 -19.87
CA GLY A 533 -5.85 -1.93 -18.90
C GLY A 533 -5.53 -0.69 -18.07
N VAL A 534 -6.55 0.14 -17.85
CA VAL A 534 -6.55 1.32 -16.97
C VAL A 534 -7.89 1.46 -16.26
N GLY A 535 -7.94 2.16 -15.13
CA GLY A 535 -9.20 2.52 -14.47
C GLY A 535 -10.06 3.49 -15.29
N SER A 536 -11.20 3.90 -14.73
CA SER A 536 -12.13 4.86 -15.34
C SER A 536 -11.62 6.31 -15.28
N ILE A 537 -10.52 6.59 -15.99
CA ILE A 537 -9.80 7.88 -16.01
C ILE A 537 -9.88 8.56 -17.39
N ALA A 538 -9.49 9.84 -17.48
CA ALA A 538 -9.52 10.59 -18.74
C ALA A 538 -8.69 9.88 -19.83
N GLY A 539 -9.27 9.73 -21.03
CA GLY A 539 -8.62 9.05 -22.15
C GLY A 539 -8.72 7.52 -22.11
N ALA A 540 -9.26 6.91 -21.06
CA ALA A 540 -9.55 5.48 -21.08
C ALA A 540 -10.62 5.17 -22.12
N VAL A 541 -10.36 4.18 -22.98
CA VAL A 541 -11.34 3.67 -23.95
C VAL A 541 -12.46 2.99 -23.17
N CYS A 542 -13.66 3.57 -23.22
CA CYS A 542 -14.85 3.13 -22.50
C CYS A 542 -15.98 2.66 -23.44
N GLY A 543 -15.80 2.81 -24.75
CA GLY A 543 -16.71 2.25 -25.74
C GLY A 543 -15.97 1.85 -27.01
N VAL A 544 -16.38 0.72 -27.59
CA VAL A 544 -15.81 0.17 -28.82
C VAL A 544 -16.93 -0.27 -29.75
N SER A 545 -16.87 0.15 -31.02
CA SER A 545 -17.76 -0.32 -32.07
C SER A 545 -16.96 -0.67 -33.32
N ILE A 546 -17.33 -1.76 -33.98
CA ILE A 546 -16.74 -2.18 -35.24
C ILE A 546 -17.82 -2.04 -36.32
N LYS A 547 -17.59 -1.17 -37.30
CA LYS A 547 -18.48 -0.97 -38.45
C LYS A 547 -17.68 -0.97 -39.73
N ASP A 548 -18.08 -1.76 -40.73
CA ASP A 548 -17.40 -1.86 -42.03
C ASP A 548 -15.88 -2.07 -41.89
N GLN A 549 -15.47 -2.94 -40.95
CA GLN A 549 -14.07 -3.22 -40.58
C GLN A 549 -13.28 -2.01 -40.01
N LYS A 550 -13.96 -0.91 -39.68
CA LYS A 550 -13.37 0.24 -38.97
C LYS A 550 -13.73 0.18 -37.49
N ILE A 551 -12.73 0.45 -36.66
CA ILE A 551 -12.87 0.52 -35.20
C ILE A 551 -13.17 1.98 -34.83
N GLU A 552 -14.32 2.21 -34.21
CA GLU A 552 -14.72 3.48 -33.60
C GLU A 552 -14.55 3.37 -32.07
N LEU A 553 -13.82 4.32 -31.48
CA LEU A 553 -13.53 4.35 -30.05
C LEU A 553 -14.19 5.55 -29.39
N THR A 554 -14.75 5.33 -28.20
CA THR A 554 -15.19 6.39 -27.29
C THR A 554 -14.27 6.39 -26.08
N THR A 555 -13.78 7.57 -25.67
CA THR A 555 -12.93 7.73 -24.48
C THR A 555 -13.62 8.57 -23.42
N ILE A 556 -13.21 8.39 -22.16
CA ILE A 556 -13.68 9.22 -21.05
C ILE A 556 -13.16 10.66 -21.23
N GLN A 557 -14.06 11.63 -21.08
CA GLN A 557 -13.82 13.08 -21.28
C GLN A 557 -13.35 13.47 -22.68
N ASP A 558 -13.57 12.61 -23.70
CA ASP A 558 -13.12 12.84 -25.08
C ASP A 558 -11.61 13.10 -25.21
N ALA A 559 -10.83 12.66 -24.22
CA ALA A 559 -9.37 12.83 -24.21
C ALA A 559 -8.68 11.75 -25.07
N SER A 560 -7.40 11.95 -25.37
CA SER A 560 -6.62 11.02 -26.21
C SER A 560 -6.54 9.61 -25.59
N PRO A 561 -6.70 8.53 -26.38
CA PRO A 561 -6.68 7.17 -25.87
C PRO A 561 -5.40 6.84 -25.09
N CYS A 562 -5.53 6.37 -23.86
CA CYS A 562 -4.40 6.07 -22.95
C CYS A 562 -4.39 4.64 -22.40
N GLY A 563 -5.39 3.84 -22.77
CA GLY A 563 -5.61 2.46 -22.32
C GLY A 563 -7.08 2.07 -22.49
N ILE A 564 -7.45 0.88 -22.05
CA ILE A 564 -8.84 0.38 -22.06
C ILE A 564 -9.34 0.17 -20.63
N CYS A 565 -10.53 0.68 -20.29
CA CYS A 565 -11.15 0.39 -19.00
C CYS A 565 -12.13 -0.79 -19.10
N GLY A 566 -12.64 -1.26 -17.96
CA GLY A 566 -13.51 -2.43 -17.95
C GLY A 566 -14.77 -2.31 -18.82
N THR A 567 -15.40 -1.14 -18.89
CA THR A 567 -16.55 -0.92 -19.78
C THR A 567 -16.15 -1.02 -21.25
N GLY A 568 -14.95 -0.53 -21.60
CA GLY A 568 -14.35 -0.73 -22.91
C GLY A 568 -14.09 -2.20 -23.22
N MET A 569 -13.66 -3.00 -22.23
CA MET A 569 -13.49 -4.45 -22.39
C MET A 569 -14.80 -5.19 -22.62
N VAL A 570 -15.89 -4.81 -21.94
CA VAL A 570 -17.23 -5.35 -22.19
C VAL A 570 -17.64 -5.10 -23.64
N ASP A 571 -17.49 -3.87 -24.12
CA ASP A 571 -17.83 -3.50 -25.49
C ASP A 571 -16.94 -4.22 -26.50
N LEU A 572 -15.62 -4.25 -26.27
CA LEU A 572 -14.68 -4.94 -27.14
C LEU A 572 -15.02 -6.43 -27.24
N ALA A 573 -15.18 -7.12 -26.11
CA ALA A 573 -15.49 -8.55 -26.11
C ALA A 573 -16.78 -8.84 -26.87
N ALA A 574 -17.81 -8.01 -26.71
CA ALA A 574 -19.06 -8.12 -27.46
C ALA A 574 -18.87 -7.95 -28.97
N GLN A 575 -18.05 -6.98 -29.40
CA GLN A 575 -17.73 -6.74 -30.81
C GLN A 575 -16.86 -7.85 -31.42
N LEU A 576 -15.86 -8.35 -30.69
CA LEU A 576 -15.03 -9.46 -31.15
C LEU A 576 -15.86 -10.73 -31.39
N LEU A 577 -16.81 -10.99 -30.50
CA LEU A 577 -17.74 -12.12 -30.63
C LEU A 577 -18.70 -11.94 -31.81
N GLU A 578 -19.25 -10.73 -31.98
CA GLU A 578 -20.19 -10.38 -33.05
C GLU A 578 -19.59 -10.52 -34.44
N HIS A 579 -18.33 -10.11 -34.59
CA HIS A 579 -17.62 -10.10 -35.86
C HIS A 579 -16.77 -11.36 -36.08
N HIS A 580 -16.89 -12.37 -35.21
CA HIS A 580 -16.17 -13.64 -35.29
C HIS A 580 -14.63 -13.51 -35.25
N TYR A 581 -14.11 -12.46 -34.61
CA TYR A 581 -12.69 -12.36 -34.26
C TYR A 581 -12.34 -13.19 -33.02
N MET A 582 -13.36 -13.56 -32.25
CA MET A 582 -13.30 -14.40 -31.06
C MET A 582 -14.46 -15.39 -31.06
N ASP A 583 -14.23 -16.63 -30.66
CA ASP A 583 -15.28 -17.64 -30.47
C ASP A 583 -15.94 -17.57 -29.07
N GLU A 584 -16.95 -18.39 -28.82
CA GLU A 584 -17.63 -18.42 -27.52
C GLU A 584 -16.77 -18.93 -26.36
N THR A 585 -15.62 -19.55 -26.63
CA THR A 585 -14.68 -19.97 -25.59
C THR A 585 -13.73 -18.85 -25.18
N GLY A 586 -13.84 -17.69 -25.83
CA GLY A 586 -12.92 -16.56 -25.65
C GLY A 586 -11.62 -16.72 -26.43
N LEU A 587 -11.54 -17.67 -27.37
CA LEU A 587 -10.36 -17.87 -28.20
C LEU A 587 -10.37 -16.89 -29.36
N LEU A 588 -9.34 -16.05 -29.44
CA LEU A 588 -9.08 -15.19 -30.59
C LEU A 588 -8.68 -16.04 -31.80
N THR A 589 -9.10 -15.61 -32.98
CA THR A 589 -8.68 -16.24 -34.25
C THR A 589 -7.16 -16.21 -34.43
N ASP A 590 -6.62 -17.11 -35.26
CA ASP A 590 -5.18 -17.24 -35.53
C ASP A 590 -4.50 -15.91 -35.91
N GLU A 591 -5.22 -14.99 -36.56
CA GLU A 591 -4.72 -13.66 -36.92
C GLU A 591 -4.34 -12.81 -35.69
N TYR A 592 -5.04 -12.97 -34.57
CA TYR A 592 -4.88 -12.13 -33.37
C TYR A 592 -4.41 -12.90 -32.13
N PHE A 593 -4.28 -14.23 -32.20
CA PHE A 593 -3.93 -15.06 -31.05
C PHE A 593 -2.57 -14.67 -30.45
N ASP A 594 -1.52 -14.57 -31.29
CA ASP A 594 -0.16 -14.26 -30.83
C ASP A 594 0.08 -12.74 -30.67
N THR A 595 -0.48 -11.92 -31.57
CA THR A 595 -0.17 -10.47 -31.61
C THR A 595 -1.16 -9.62 -30.82
N GLY A 596 -2.31 -10.17 -30.44
CA GLY A 596 -3.43 -9.42 -29.89
C GLY A 596 -4.20 -8.60 -30.93
N PHE A 597 -5.37 -8.10 -30.50
CA PHE A 597 -6.25 -7.24 -31.28
C PHE A 597 -5.95 -5.77 -30.98
N TYR A 598 -5.53 -5.00 -31.99
CA TYR A 598 -5.14 -3.59 -31.84
C TYR A 598 -6.33 -2.65 -32.00
N LEU A 599 -6.56 -1.81 -31.00
CA LEU A 599 -7.52 -0.69 -31.04
C LEU A 599 -6.85 0.58 -31.56
N VAL A 600 -5.60 0.81 -31.17
CA VAL A 600 -4.79 1.95 -31.63
C VAL A 600 -3.42 1.45 -32.04
N ARG A 601 -3.02 1.72 -33.29
CA ARG A 601 -1.67 1.45 -33.80
C ARG A 601 -0.89 2.76 -33.83
N SER A 602 -0.08 2.98 -32.80
CA SER A 602 0.76 4.18 -32.66
C SER A 602 2.01 3.85 -31.81
N PRO A 603 2.97 4.78 -31.63
CA PRO A 603 4.05 4.59 -30.66
C PRO A 603 3.56 4.22 -29.25
N LYS A 604 2.35 4.68 -28.85
CA LYS A 604 1.61 4.19 -27.69
C LYS A 604 0.43 3.34 -28.18
N SER A 605 0.71 2.10 -28.56
CA SER A 605 -0.33 1.19 -29.06
C SER A 605 -1.25 0.73 -27.93
N ILE A 606 -2.54 0.59 -28.24
CA ILE A 606 -3.53 0.00 -27.33
C ILE A 606 -4.03 -1.27 -28.00
N TYR A 607 -3.83 -2.40 -27.34
CA TYR A 607 -4.19 -3.72 -27.83
C TYR A 607 -4.70 -4.61 -26.69
N VAL A 608 -5.37 -5.69 -27.07
CA VAL A 608 -5.89 -6.69 -26.14
C VAL A 608 -5.41 -8.06 -26.60
N THR A 609 -4.72 -8.76 -25.72
CA THR A 609 -4.13 -10.08 -25.97
C THR A 609 -5.09 -11.21 -25.63
N GLN A 610 -4.76 -12.44 -26.05
CA GLN A 610 -5.49 -13.64 -25.63
C GLN A 610 -5.49 -13.81 -24.10
N LYS A 611 -4.38 -13.44 -23.43
CA LYS A 611 -4.27 -13.46 -21.96
C LYS A 611 -5.25 -12.46 -21.33
N ASP A 612 -5.35 -11.25 -21.87
CA ASP A 612 -6.28 -10.24 -21.38
C ASP A 612 -7.75 -10.70 -21.51
N ILE A 613 -8.10 -11.35 -22.63
CA ILE A 613 -9.43 -11.97 -22.80
C ILE A 613 -9.67 -13.02 -21.71
N ARG A 614 -8.68 -13.85 -21.38
CA ARG A 614 -8.81 -14.89 -20.35
C ARG A 614 -8.99 -14.30 -18.95
N GLU A 615 -8.24 -13.26 -18.59
CA GLU A 615 -8.40 -12.55 -17.31
C GLU A 615 -9.80 -11.95 -17.18
N PHE A 616 -10.26 -11.26 -18.22
CA PHE A 616 -11.61 -10.71 -18.26
C PHE A 616 -12.70 -11.79 -18.21
N GLN A 617 -12.48 -12.92 -18.88
CA GLN A 617 -13.39 -14.08 -18.87
C GLN A 617 -13.58 -14.67 -17.47
N MET A 618 -12.50 -14.85 -16.72
CA MET A 618 -12.55 -15.38 -15.36
C MET A 618 -13.33 -14.44 -14.43
N ALA A 619 -13.11 -13.13 -14.55
CA ALA A 619 -13.82 -12.11 -13.79
C ALA A 619 -15.32 -12.12 -14.09
N LYS A 620 -15.68 -12.16 -15.38
CA LYS A 620 -17.05 -12.28 -15.87
C LYS A 620 -17.73 -13.54 -15.36
N ALA A 621 -17.05 -14.68 -15.43
CA ALA A 621 -17.58 -15.96 -14.99
C ALA A 621 -17.87 -15.98 -13.49
N ALA A 622 -16.98 -15.39 -12.68
CA ALA A 622 -17.15 -15.28 -11.24
C ALA A 622 -18.43 -14.51 -10.88
N VAL A 623 -18.61 -13.32 -11.48
CA VAL A 623 -19.80 -12.48 -11.25
C VAL A 623 -21.06 -13.19 -11.72
N ARG A 624 -21.06 -13.73 -12.95
CA ARG A 624 -22.21 -14.43 -13.52
C ARG A 624 -22.62 -15.61 -12.65
N ALA A 625 -21.69 -16.48 -12.27
CA ALA A 625 -21.95 -17.64 -11.42
C ALA A 625 -22.46 -17.25 -10.03
N GLY A 626 -21.96 -16.13 -9.47
CA GLY A 626 -22.50 -15.56 -8.23
C GLY A 626 -23.98 -15.19 -8.36
N ILE A 627 -24.35 -14.46 -9.43
CA ILE A 627 -25.75 -14.10 -9.70
C ILE A 627 -26.62 -15.36 -9.84
N GLU A 628 -26.20 -16.33 -10.66
CA GLU A 628 -26.96 -17.56 -10.90
C GLU A 628 -27.16 -18.36 -9.61
N LEU A 629 -26.12 -18.46 -8.77
CA LEU A 629 -26.20 -19.16 -7.51
C LEU A 629 -27.17 -18.47 -6.54
N LEU A 630 -27.12 -17.14 -6.44
CA LEU A 630 -28.06 -16.39 -5.62
C LEU A 630 -29.50 -16.63 -6.09
N CYS A 631 -29.78 -16.56 -7.39
CA CYS A 631 -31.10 -16.86 -7.95
C CYS A 631 -31.56 -18.28 -7.60
N LEU A 632 -30.69 -19.26 -7.78
CA LEU A 632 -30.96 -20.67 -7.46
C LEU A 632 -31.29 -20.87 -5.97
N ARG A 633 -30.56 -20.22 -5.06
CA ARG A 633 -30.76 -20.33 -3.60
C ARG A 633 -31.91 -19.46 -3.08
N TYR A 634 -32.22 -18.37 -3.78
CA TYR A 634 -33.40 -17.56 -3.52
C TYR A 634 -34.67 -18.30 -3.94
N GLY A 635 -34.59 -19.04 -5.05
CA GLY A 635 -35.71 -19.73 -5.69
C GLY A 635 -36.44 -18.85 -6.70
N CYS A 636 -35.72 -17.98 -7.43
CA CYS A 636 -36.27 -17.12 -8.47
C CYS A 636 -35.58 -17.28 -9.82
N SER A 637 -36.30 -16.96 -10.89
CA SER A 637 -35.78 -16.84 -12.25
C SER A 637 -35.38 -15.39 -12.56
N PHE A 638 -34.53 -15.18 -13.57
CA PHE A 638 -34.06 -13.83 -13.92
C PHE A 638 -35.18 -12.87 -14.32
N ASP A 639 -36.27 -13.37 -14.90
CA ASP A 639 -37.42 -12.54 -15.30
C ASP A 639 -38.29 -12.05 -14.13
N GLN A 640 -38.01 -12.50 -12.91
CA GLN A 640 -38.59 -11.99 -11.68
C GLN A 640 -37.77 -10.85 -11.06
N ILE A 641 -36.60 -10.52 -11.63
CA ILE A 641 -35.76 -9.41 -11.18
C ILE A 641 -36.24 -8.12 -11.85
N ASP A 642 -36.76 -7.19 -11.04
CA ASP A 642 -37.38 -5.94 -11.48
C ASP A 642 -36.44 -4.73 -11.46
N HIS A 643 -35.33 -4.82 -10.72
CA HIS A 643 -34.33 -3.77 -10.66
C HIS A 643 -32.93 -4.36 -10.60
N ILE A 644 -32.02 -3.82 -11.41
CA ILE A 644 -30.58 -4.12 -11.29
C ILE A 644 -29.85 -2.82 -11.00
N TYR A 645 -29.07 -2.82 -9.93
CA TYR A 645 -28.20 -1.72 -9.53
C TYR A 645 -26.76 -2.14 -9.78
N LEU A 646 -26.05 -1.39 -10.62
CA LEU A 646 -24.63 -1.57 -10.87
C LEU A 646 -23.86 -0.48 -10.12
N ALA A 647 -23.17 -0.86 -9.06
CA ALA A 647 -22.31 -0.01 -8.25
C ALA A 647 -20.82 -0.23 -8.59
N GLY A 648 -19.97 0.62 -8.04
CA GLY A 648 -18.53 0.59 -8.24
C GLY A 648 -18.06 1.46 -9.41
N GLY A 649 -16.74 1.66 -9.50
CA GLY A 649 -16.09 2.52 -10.52
C GLY A 649 -16.26 2.03 -11.97
N PHE A 650 -16.66 0.76 -12.13
CA PHE A 650 -16.95 0.11 -13.41
C PHE A 650 -18.34 0.46 -13.96
N GLY A 651 -19.33 0.76 -13.12
CA GLY A 651 -20.73 0.91 -13.55
C GLY A 651 -21.03 2.17 -14.38
N PHE A 652 -20.12 3.14 -14.42
CA PHE A 652 -20.34 4.42 -15.10
C PHE A 652 -20.34 4.23 -16.64
N LYS A 653 -21.54 4.16 -17.23
CA LYS A 653 -21.82 4.01 -18.68
C LYS A 653 -21.60 2.62 -19.30
N ILE A 654 -21.65 1.54 -18.52
CA ILE A 654 -21.62 0.18 -19.10
C ILE A 654 -22.76 -0.02 -20.12
N ASN A 655 -22.44 -0.60 -21.28
CA ASN A 655 -23.44 -0.99 -22.26
C ASN A 655 -24.10 -2.31 -21.86
N ILE A 656 -25.32 -2.20 -21.34
CA ILE A 656 -26.10 -3.35 -20.84
C ILE A 656 -26.30 -4.44 -21.89
N LYS A 657 -26.56 -4.07 -23.15
CA LYS A 657 -26.79 -5.05 -24.22
C LYS A 657 -25.52 -5.86 -24.49
N ASN A 658 -24.37 -5.21 -24.45
CA ASN A 658 -23.08 -5.88 -24.64
C ASN A 658 -22.74 -6.75 -23.43
N ALA A 659 -22.98 -6.28 -22.20
CA ALA A 659 -22.81 -7.07 -20.98
C ALA A 659 -23.67 -8.34 -20.98
N MET A 660 -24.92 -8.24 -21.45
CA MET A 660 -25.81 -9.38 -21.65
C MET A 660 -25.28 -10.32 -22.75
N LYS A 661 -24.86 -9.76 -23.90
CA LYS A 661 -24.35 -10.52 -25.05
C LYS A 661 -23.15 -11.40 -24.72
N ILE A 662 -22.21 -10.89 -23.92
CA ILE A 662 -21.04 -11.67 -23.49
C ILE A 662 -21.38 -12.63 -22.34
N GLY A 663 -22.57 -12.55 -21.74
CA GLY A 663 -23.01 -13.37 -20.62
C GLY A 663 -22.50 -12.92 -19.25
N LEU A 664 -22.18 -11.62 -19.08
CA LEU A 664 -21.89 -11.02 -17.77
C LEU A 664 -23.18 -10.84 -16.96
N LEU A 665 -24.22 -10.29 -17.61
CA LEU A 665 -25.54 -10.11 -17.02
C LEU A 665 -26.55 -11.12 -17.62
N PRO A 666 -27.55 -11.57 -16.84
CA PRO A 666 -28.60 -12.44 -17.36
C PRO A 666 -29.42 -11.78 -18.45
N ASN A 667 -29.83 -12.58 -19.44
CA ASN A 667 -30.98 -12.26 -20.27
C ASN A 667 -32.28 -12.55 -19.53
N GLY A 668 -33.36 -11.91 -19.97
CA GLY A 668 -34.70 -12.09 -19.42
C GLY A 668 -35.04 -11.21 -18.22
N VAL A 669 -34.09 -10.43 -17.67
CA VAL A 669 -34.37 -9.43 -16.64
C VAL A 669 -35.38 -8.41 -17.18
N LYS A 670 -36.55 -8.31 -16.54
CA LYS A 670 -37.59 -7.33 -16.91
C LYS A 670 -37.23 -5.91 -16.48
N GLY A 671 -36.37 -5.82 -15.47
CA GLY A 671 -36.06 -4.61 -14.74
C GLY A 671 -35.25 -3.54 -15.44
N ASN A 672 -35.41 -2.31 -14.95
CA ASN A 672 -34.55 -1.20 -15.32
C ASN A 672 -33.16 -1.39 -14.69
N ILE A 673 -32.11 -1.33 -15.50
CA ILE A 673 -30.73 -1.38 -15.01
C ILE A 673 -30.25 0.05 -14.76
N GLN A 674 -29.85 0.32 -13.52
CA GLN A 674 -29.41 1.62 -13.07
C GLN A 674 -27.96 1.56 -12.61
N ALA A 675 -27.10 2.36 -13.24
CA ALA A 675 -25.78 2.65 -12.69
C ALA A 675 -25.93 3.57 -11.48
N VAL A 676 -25.41 3.15 -10.32
CA VAL A 676 -25.52 3.88 -9.05
C VAL A 676 -24.27 4.69 -8.74
N GLY A 677 -23.13 4.35 -9.36
CA GLY A 677 -21.83 4.93 -9.03
C GLY A 677 -21.34 4.42 -7.68
N ASN A 678 -20.77 5.30 -6.85
CA ASN A 678 -20.34 4.95 -5.50
C ASN A 678 -21.54 4.85 -4.53
N GLY A 679 -22.09 3.63 -4.41
CA GLY A 679 -23.21 3.33 -3.53
C GLY A 679 -22.86 3.46 -2.05
N ALA A 680 -21.65 3.05 -1.65
CA ALA A 680 -21.17 3.11 -0.27
C ALA A 680 -21.11 4.56 0.25
N LEU A 681 -20.50 5.46 -0.51
CA LEU A 681 -20.40 6.89 -0.17
C LEU A 681 -21.78 7.54 -0.10
N ARG A 682 -22.66 7.22 -1.05
CA ARG A 682 -24.04 7.73 -1.05
C ARG A 682 -24.82 7.22 0.17
N GLY A 683 -24.62 5.98 0.57
CA GLY A 683 -25.20 5.43 1.79
C GLY A 683 -24.67 6.09 3.05
N ALA A 684 -23.36 6.33 3.16
CA ALA A 684 -22.76 7.07 4.25
C ALA A 684 -23.32 8.51 4.36
N VAL A 685 -23.58 9.18 3.22
CA VAL A 685 -24.25 10.48 3.22
C VAL A 685 -25.72 10.37 3.66
N LEU A 686 -26.44 9.33 3.23
CA LEU A 686 -27.82 9.10 3.68
C LEU A 686 -27.91 8.85 5.18
N ASP A 687 -26.94 8.15 5.77
CA ASP A 687 -26.88 7.94 7.22
C ASP A 687 -26.85 9.27 8.00
N LEU A 688 -26.15 10.28 7.46
CA LEU A 688 -26.11 11.61 8.06
C LEU A 688 -27.45 12.36 7.98
N LEU A 689 -28.26 12.10 6.95
CA LEU A 689 -29.44 12.91 6.61
C LEU A 689 -30.77 12.27 7.03
N LEU A 690 -30.81 10.93 7.12
CA LEU A 690 -32.02 10.19 7.47
C LEU A 690 -32.10 9.94 8.97
N LYS A 691 -33.19 10.38 9.59
CA LYS A 691 -33.46 10.13 11.01
C LYS A 691 -33.53 8.63 11.34
N GLU A 692 -34.06 7.83 10.42
CA GLU A 692 -34.25 6.39 10.59
C GLU A 692 -33.09 5.55 10.01
N ALA A 693 -31.95 6.16 9.65
CA ALA A 693 -30.84 5.47 8.99
C ALA A 693 -30.38 4.20 9.72
N SER A 694 -30.01 4.33 11.00
CA SER A 694 -29.55 3.20 11.82
C SER A 694 -30.58 2.06 11.90
N GLN A 695 -31.88 2.38 11.93
CA GLN A 695 -32.94 1.35 11.88
C GLN A 695 -32.95 0.64 10.53
N ILE A 696 -32.87 1.38 9.42
CA ILE A 696 -32.83 0.82 8.06
C ILE A 696 -31.61 -0.10 7.90
N GLU A 697 -30.44 0.33 8.37
CA GLU A 697 -29.20 -0.45 8.32
C GLU A 697 -29.32 -1.75 9.11
N GLN A 698 -29.87 -1.69 10.32
CA GLN A 698 -30.09 -2.88 11.15
C GLN A 698 -31.08 -3.85 10.50
N GLU A 699 -32.17 -3.35 9.90
CA GLU A 699 -33.13 -4.18 9.17
C GLU A 699 -32.49 -4.83 7.93
N LEU A 700 -31.66 -4.08 7.19
CA LEU A 700 -30.89 -4.61 6.06
C LEU A 700 -29.97 -5.75 6.49
N VAL A 701 -29.21 -5.59 7.58
CA VAL A 701 -28.34 -6.64 8.11
C VAL A 701 -29.17 -7.85 8.58
N LEU A 702 -30.27 -7.62 9.31
CA LEU A 702 -31.12 -8.68 9.85
C LEU A 702 -31.75 -9.55 8.74
N HIS A 703 -32.18 -8.94 7.65
CA HIS A 703 -32.78 -9.66 6.52
C HIS A 703 -31.75 -10.21 5.52
N SER A 704 -30.46 -9.89 5.70
CA SER A 704 -29.37 -10.37 4.85
C SER A 704 -28.79 -11.68 5.35
N LYS A 705 -28.65 -12.63 4.42
CA LYS A 705 -27.93 -13.87 4.65
C LYS A 705 -26.77 -14.00 3.67
N HIS A 706 -25.56 -14.07 4.19
CA HIS A 706 -24.36 -14.37 3.40
C HIS A 706 -24.36 -15.83 2.94
N LEU A 707 -24.04 -16.06 1.66
CA LEU A 707 -23.80 -17.36 1.07
C LEU A 707 -22.34 -17.50 0.69
N SER A 708 -21.67 -18.47 1.29
CA SER A 708 -20.28 -18.81 0.97
C SER A 708 -20.20 -19.60 -0.34
N LEU A 709 -19.62 -19.00 -1.38
CA LEU A 709 -19.48 -19.63 -2.69
C LEU A 709 -18.62 -20.91 -2.63
N SER A 710 -17.58 -20.91 -1.80
CA SER A 710 -16.67 -22.03 -1.64
C SER A 710 -17.31 -23.26 -0.97
N GLU A 711 -18.38 -23.06 -0.21
CA GLU A 711 -19.10 -24.14 0.46
C GLU A 711 -20.27 -24.69 -0.38
N ASP A 712 -20.63 -24.00 -1.46
CA ASP A 712 -21.75 -24.38 -2.30
C ASP A 712 -21.34 -25.29 -3.46
N GLU A 713 -21.81 -26.53 -3.44
CA GLU A 713 -21.49 -27.56 -4.43
C GLU A 713 -21.84 -27.16 -5.88
N LYS A 714 -22.77 -26.22 -6.09
CA LYS A 714 -23.17 -25.77 -7.43
C LYS A 714 -22.26 -24.69 -8.00
N PHE A 715 -21.55 -23.93 -7.17
CA PHE A 715 -20.79 -22.77 -7.62
C PHE A 715 -19.75 -23.12 -8.69
N GLN A 716 -18.97 -24.19 -8.49
CA GLN A 716 -17.95 -24.63 -9.45
C GLN A 716 -18.54 -24.98 -10.83
N THR A 717 -19.71 -25.62 -10.85
CA THR A 717 -20.38 -25.96 -12.11
C THR A 717 -20.85 -24.70 -12.83
N LEU A 718 -21.52 -23.80 -12.11
CA LEU A 718 -22.00 -22.53 -12.65
C LEU A 718 -20.84 -21.66 -13.15
N TYR A 719 -19.72 -21.64 -12.43
CA TYR A 719 -18.50 -20.93 -12.83
C TYR A 719 -17.94 -21.46 -14.15
N MET A 720 -17.77 -22.78 -14.26
CA MET A 720 -17.25 -23.42 -15.48
C MET A 720 -18.16 -23.18 -16.69
N GLU A 721 -19.47 -23.17 -16.49
CA GLU A 721 -20.43 -22.85 -17.54
C GLU A 721 -20.40 -21.36 -17.90
N ALA A 722 -20.26 -20.48 -16.91
CA ALA A 722 -20.18 -19.03 -17.10
C ALA A 722 -18.88 -18.56 -17.77
N MET A 723 -17.86 -19.44 -17.90
CA MET A 723 -16.65 -19.14 -18.66
C MET A 723 -16.94 -18.87 -20.13
N TYR A 724 -17.95 -19.48 -20.74
CA TYR A 724 -18.25 -19.20 -22.15
C TYR A 724 -18.69 -17.73 -22.34
N MET A 725 -18.12 -17.06 -23.33
CA MET A 725 -18.39 -15.68 -23.75
C MET A 725 -19.67 -15.57 -24.56
N LYS A 726 -20.73 -16.26 -24.16
CA LYS A 726 -22.03 -16.21 -24.84
C LYS A 726 -23.15 -16.19 -23.84
N GLU A 727 -24.34 -15.93 -24.36
CA GLU A 727 -25.58 -16.18 -23.67
C GLU A 727 -25.67 -17.67 -23.26
N GLY A 728 -25.83 -17.89 -21.95
CA GLY A 728 -26.19 -19.19 -21.40
C GLY A 728 -27.64 -19.15 -20.90
N ASN A 729 -28.45 -20.13 -21.30
CA ASN A 729 -29.74 -20.41 -20.66
C ASN A 729 -29.49 -21.32 -19.47
N LEU A 730 -29.05 -20.75 -18.35
CA LEU A 730 -28.77 -21.51 -17.14
C LEU A 730 -29.46 -20.81 -15.97
N VAL A 731 -30.37 -21.57 -15.36
CA VAL A 731 -31.39 -21.22 -14.36
C VAL A 731 -32.72 -20.72 -14.92
#